data_AF-A0A5P2G0S0-F1
#
_entry.id   AF-A0A5P2G0S0-F1
#
_cell.length_a   1.000
_cell.length_b   1.000
_cell.length_c   1.000
_cell.angle_alpha   90.00
_cell.angle_beta   90.00
_cell.angle_gamma   90.00
#
_symmetry.space_group_name_H-M   'P 1'
#
loop_
_entity.id
_entity.type
_entity.pdbx_description
1 polymer ?
#
loop_
_entity_poly.entity_id
_entity_poly.type
_entity_poly.pdbx_seq_one_letter_code
_entity_poly.pdbx_strand_id
1 'polypeptide(L)'
;MKNYYWKLSVLQCLLMIIIAKSFGQNKKMNLSFEKVNPNGYPLGWELSNGIQNDGYLIAIDSQVAQDGKRSLAIEKLKYIPNTFGMAAYTIHIQKNTIHKIKIVAYAKGNVKSKGEGVIYLNELDDGDHQLARSFVNIDSTDSWTQYIVEDFVKSEATNIIIGAALMGDGKIYVDNFQVYVDDKLVTSDKFFENITSVAIKLRPQLPFEKIVLNQRNTQLLTNIGMIWGLLKYYHPAITDGKYNWDNELLKILPSILDSTNKKPYTTIYNWIDQLGEVRIENEKKNDLSKNPLDIQPQYGNLFASNNLPNDLKSKLRIIIDNFEAPPTSYYISLTTNKNPSFTNEETYPESPYPDLGLRLISLFRYWNMINYFFPYRNLIGSDWNKTLTDYLPLFIHAKDKNEYTLACLRLIGSIHDTHANVYNNKTLDSIKGVYMSPFKAEFIENKLVVTDYYKDTLGISLNVHIGDVIDEIDGVSVDSLVKKYIDLSPASNHITSLRVLASLNGFLLRGQQKKASVVINHKTIYYERIPARLIPGNFDFMHHQVKEAYKLVHNNIGYINPAKLKGTDLSEIRNFFKDTKGLVFDFRCYPSFFTVYVYAEWLKSQKNEFLRITGPSLNRPGAINFLTGVYNGLDQNDCYKNKIVFIVNETTQSSAEYQTMALSSRSNSVVIGSTTAGADGDISKIILPGNIYTLISGLGIYYPDGKATQRVGLKRDITITPTITGIKNGQDELLDKAVEIIENDK
;
A
#
# COMPACT_ATOMS: atom_id res chain seq x y z
N MET A 1 -22.76 4.96 33.97
CA MET A 1 -21.63 4.58 33.09
C MET A 1 -22.04 3.76 31.87
N LYS A 2 -22.88 2.71 31.97
CA LYS A 2 -23.35 1.93 30.79
C LYS A 2 -24.07 2.75 29.70
N ASN A 3 -24.87 3.76 30.05
CA ASN A 3 -25.53 4.64 29.06
C ASN A 3 -24.61 5.64 28.34
N TYR A 4 -23.40 5.90 28.87
CA TYR A 4 -22.44 6.83 28.26
C TYR A 4 -21.58 6.12 27.19
N TYR A 5 -21.16 4.87 27.47
CA TYR A 5 -20.44 4.04 26.50
C TYR A 5 -21.35 3.53 25.37
N TRP A 6 -22.65 3.33 25.61
CA TRP A 6 -23.61 2.92 24.59
C TRP A 6 -23.94 4.05 23.59
N LYS A 7 -24.05 5.30 24.06
CA LYS A 7 -24.22 6.48 23.18
C LYS A 7 -22.99 6.75 22.30
N LEU A 8 -21.78 6.44 22.78
CA LEU A 8 -20.53 6.52 21.99
C LEU A 8 -20.42 5.43 20.91
N SER A 9 -20.94 4.23 21.17
CA SER A 9 -20.91 3.11 20.20
C SER A 9 -22.01 3.20 19.14
N VAL A 10 -23.15 3.83 19.45
CA VAL A 10 -24.18 4.18 18.45
C VAL A 10 -23.66 5.29 17.50
N LEU A 11 -22.84 6.22 18.00
CA LEU A 11 -22.17 7.25 17.17
C LEU A 11 -21.08 6.67 16.23
N GLN A 12 -20.53 5.49 16.54
CA GLN A 12 -19.52 4.78 15.74
C GLN A 12 -20.11 4.02 14.52
N CYS A 13 -21.40 3.68 14.53
CA CYS A 13 -22.03 2.92 13.44
C CYS A 13 -22.90 3.76 12.47
N LEU A 14 -23.16 5.04 12.75
CA LEU A 14 -24.31 5.76 12.17
C LEU A 14 -24.01 6.74 11.02
N LEU A 15 -22.83 6.73 10.40
CA LEU A 15 -22.52 7.63 9.26
C LEU A 15 -21.95 6.95 8.01
N MET A 16 -21.88 5.61 7.99
CA MET A 16 -21.64 4.86 6.75
C MET A 16 -22.99 4.51 6.12
N ILE A 17 -23.12 4.73 4.78
CA ILE A 17 -24.29 4.49 3.89
C ILE A 17 -25.17 5.77 3.81
N ILE A 18 -25.20 6.62 2.75
CA ILE A 18 -25.29 6.46 1.28
C ILE A 18 -24.84 7.79 0.63
N ILE A 19 -24.00 7.81 -0.41
CA ILE A 19 -23.90 8.99 -1.30
C ILE A 19 -24.01 8.54 -2.76
N ALA A 20 -25.13 8.92 -3.39
CA ALA A 20 -25.28 8.87 -4.83
C ALA A 20 -24.58 10.10 -5.44
N LYS A 21 -23.61 9.87 -6.33
CA LYS A 21 -22.87 10.93 -7.02
C LYS A 21 -23.81 11.79 -7.87
N SER A 22 -23.97 13.06 -7.53
CA SER A 22 -24.44 14.07 -8.47
C SER A 22 -23.28 15.02 -8.78
N PHE A 23 -22.80 15.00 -10.03
CA PHE A 23 -21.83 15.96 -10.54
C PHE A 23 -22.57 17.14 -11.19
N GLY A 24 -22.08 18.35 -10.89
CA GLY A 24 -22.17 19.51 -11.80
C GLY A 24 -23.10 20.64 -11.35
N GLN A 25 -22.51 21.70 -10.80
CA GLN A 25 -22.62 23.09 -11.30
C GLN A 25 -21.94 24.07 -10.32
N ASN A 26 -21.20 25.04 -10.87
CA ASN A 26 -20.67 26.22 -10.19
C ASN A 26 -21.74 26.87 -9.28
N LYS A 27 -21.63 26.73 -7.94
CA LYS A 27 -22.57 27.36 -7.00
C LYS A 27 -21.81 28.00 -5.86
N LYS A 28 -21.98 29.31 -5.67
CA LYS A 28 -21.56 30.00 -4.43
C LYS A 28 -22.10 29.22 -3.21
N MET A 29 -21.22 28.84 -2.27
CA MET A 29 -21.53 28.01 -1.09
C MET A 29 -22.80 28.48 -0.38
N ASN A 30 -23.64 27.55 0.05
CA ASN A 30 -24.93 27.82 0.68
C ASN A 30 -24.87 27.65 2.21
N LEU A 31 -23.87 28.26 2.85
CA LEU A 31 -23.55 28.00 4.26
C LEU A 31 -24.45 28.70 5.29
N SER A 32 -25.24 29.69 4.86
CA SER A 32 -26.33 30.31 5.64
C SER A 32 -27.72 29.89 5.11
N PHE A 33 -27.82 28.76 4.40
CA PHE A 33 -29.09 28.14 3.97
C PHE A 33 -30.04 29.02 3.11
N GLU A 34 -29.55 30.11 2.55
CA GLU A 34 -30.35 31.07 1.77
C GLU A 34 -30.91 30.51 0.45
N LYS A 35 -30.33 29.43 -0.09
CA LYS A 35 -30.78 28.80 -1.33
C LYS A 35 -31.48 27.48 -1.03
N VAL A 36 -32.70 27.33 -1.55
CA VAL A 36 -33.49 26.09 -1.44
C VAL A 36 -33.80 25.54 -2.82
N ASN A 37 -33.92 24.22 -2.93
CA ASN A 37 -34.41 23.55 -4.13
C ASN A 37 -35.95 23.63 -4.23
N PRO A 38 -36.58 23.20 -5.34
CA PRO A 38 -38.03 23.23 -5.50
C PRO A 38 -38.82 22.45 -4.43
N ASN A 39 -38.17 21.50 -3.75
CA ASN A 39 -38.76 20.71 -2.67
C ASN A 39 -38.57 21.36 -1.29
N GLY A 40 -38.02 22.58 -1.22
CA GLY A 40 -37.82 23.32 0.02
C GLY A 40 -36.56 22.95 0.81
N TYR A 41 -35.69 22.07 0.30
CA TYR A 41 -34.46 21.66 0.98
C TYR A 41 -33.28 22.58 0.64
N PRO A 42 -32.32 22.79 1.57
CA PRO A 42 -31.13 23.59 1.32
C PRO A 42 -30.30 23.03 0.17
N LEU A 43 -30.03 23.86 -0.83
CA LEU A 43 -29.26 23.48 -2.00
C LEU A 43 -27.80 23.16 -1.60
N GLY A 44 -27.30 21.99 -1.99
CA GLY A 44 -25.91 21.56 -1.70
C GLY A 44 -25.72 20.92 -0.33
N TRP A 45 -26.77 20.82 0.48
CA TRP A 45 -26.74 20.11 1.76
C TRP A 45 -27.46 18.77 1.63
N GLU A 46 -26.88 17.75 2.24
CA GLU A 46 -27.44 16.42 2.35
C GLU A 46 -28.12 16.28 3.71
N LEU A 47 -29.39 15.88 3.71
CA LEU A 47 -30.17 15.68 4.93
C LEU A 47 -30.31 14.18 5.21
N SER A 48 -30.52 13.82 6.48
CA SER A 48 -30.94 12.44 6.79
C SER A 48 -32.18 12.05 5.98
N ASN A 49 -32.30 10.76 5.67
CA ASN A 49 -33.37 10.23 4.83
C ASN A 49 -33.90 8.89 5.39
N GLY A 50 -34.93 8.35 4.74
CA GLY A 50 -35.53 7.08 5.11
C GLY A 50 -36.13 7.11 6.52
N ILE A 51 -35.90 6.05 7.31
CA ILE A 51 -36.46 5.87 8.67
C ILE A 51 -36.07 6.99 9.65
N GLN A 52 -35.01 7.75 9.36
CA GLN A 52 -34.61 8.89 10.18
C GLN A 52 -35.63 10.03 10.11
N ASN A 53 -36.29 10.22 8.97
CA ASN A 53 -37.30 11.28 8.76
C ASN A 53 -38.63 10.97 9.45
N ASP A 54 -38.86 9.72 9.84
CA ASP A 54 -39.96 9.37 10.72
C ASP A 54 -39.68 9.84 12.15
N GLY A 55 -38.40 9.91 12.56
CA GLY A 55 -38.00 10.27 13.92
C GLY A 55 -37.66 11.75 14.10
N TYR A 56 -37.23 12.43 13.04
CA TYR A 56 -36.76 13.81 13.06
C TYR A 56 -37.28 14.62 11.87
N LEU A 57 -37.62 15.88 12.13
CA LEU A 57 -37.89 16.87 11.11
C LEU A 57 -36.61 17.68 10.85
N ILE A 58 -36.23 17.78 9.58
CA ILE A 58 -35.17 18.70 9.14
C ILE A 58 -35.75 19.61 8.08
N ALA A 59 -35.76 20.91 8.37
CA ALA A 59 -36.43 21.89 7.52
C ALA A 59 -35.72 23.24 7.57
N ILE A 60 -35.90 24.01 6.51
CA ILE A 60 -35.53 25.42 6.51
C ILE A 60 -36.57 26.23 7.25
N ASP A 61 -36.12 27.01 8.24
CA ASP A 61 -36.92 27.98 8.96
C ASP A 61 -36.67 29.37 8.37
N SER A 62 -37.73 30.13 8.13
CA SER A 62 -37.66 31.49 7.56
C SER A 62 -38.09 32.58 8.55
N GLN A 63 -38.46 32.19 9.77
CA GLN A 63 -38.81 33.08 10.87
C GLN A 63 -37.65 33.20 11.87
N VAL A 64 -36.83 32.16 11.96
CA VAL A 64 -35.64 32.08 12.81
C VAL A 64 -34.40 32.07 11.91
N ALA A 65 -33.57 33.09 12.01
CA ALA A 65 -32.28 33.18 11.32
C ALA A 65 -31.25 33.90 12.19
N GLN A 66 -29.97 33.62 11.96
CA GLN A 66 -28.83 34.32 12.53
C GLN A 66 -28.16 35.21 11.49
N ASP A 67 -28.03 34.71 10.26
CA ASP A 67 -27.52 35.43 9.09
C ASP A 67 -28.55 35.32 7.95
N GLY A 68 -28.73 36.40 7.19
CA GLY A 68 -29.71 36.41 6.10
C GLY A 68 -31.17 36.29 6.57
N LYS A 69 -31.93 35.39 5.96
CA LYS A 69 -33.38 35.21 6.13
C LYS A 69 -33.78 33.80 6.51
N ARG A 70 -32.85 32.84 6.52
CA ARG A 70 -33.14 31.42 6.71
C ARG A 70 -32.15 30.80 7.68
N SER A 71 -32.61 29.81 8.43
CA SER A 71 -31.74 28.86 9.13
C SER A 71 -32.19 27.43 8.89
N LEU A 72 -31.40 26.46 9.31
CA LEU A 72 -31.78 25.06 9.32
C LEU A 72 -32.26 24.65 10.72
N ALA A 73 -33.44 24.06 10.81
CA ALA A 73 -33.97 23.45 12.02
C ALA A 73 -33.87 21.92 11.98
N ILE A 74 -33.45 21.31 13.09
CA ILE A 74 -33.51 19.86 13.32
C ILE A 74 -34.30 19.61 14.60
N GLU A 75 -35.41 18.89 14.52
CA GLU A 75 -36.34 18.66 15.62
C GLU A 75 -36.67 17.18 15.78
N LYS A 76 -36.62 16.68 17.02
CA LYS A 76 -37.07 15.33 17.35
C LYS A 76 -38.60 15.29 17.31
N LEU A 77 -39.17 14.44 16.45
CA LEU A 77 -40.62 14.23 16.37
C LEU A 77 -41.08 13.09 17.28
N LYS A 78 -40.42 11.93 17.15
CA LYS A 78 -40.72 10.73 17.95
C LYS A 78 -39.48 9.88 18.14
N TYR A 79 -39.48 9.10 19.21
CA TYR A 79 -38.40 8.16 19.48
C TYR A 79 -38.45 6.99 18.49
N ILE A 80 -37.37 6.82 17.72
CA ILE A 80 -37.08 5.63 16.92
C ILE A 80 -35.66 5.19 17.29
N PRO A 81 -35.45 3.92 17.71
CA PRO A 81 -34.13 3.42 18.05
C PRO A 81 -33.11 3.65 16.93
N ASN A 82 -31.88 4.03 17.28
CA ASN A 82 -30.76 4.20 16.36
C ASN A 82 -30.99 5.21 15.22
N THR A 83 -31.81 6.25 15.45
CA THR A 83 -32.03 7.34 14.48
C THR A 83 -31.58 8.69 15.04
N PHE A 84 -31.19 9.58 14.13
CA PHE A 84 -30.79 10.95 14.40
C PHE A 84 -31.28 11.86 13.25
N GLY A 85 -31.34 13.17 13.49
CA GLY A 85 -31.52 14.16 12.43
C GLY A 85 -30.17 14.79 12.10
N MET A 86 -29.84 14.97 10.83
CA MET A 86 -28.57 15.53 10.40
C MET A 86 -28.70 16.33 9.11
N ALA A 87 -27.90 17.38 9.00
CA ALA A 87 -27.55 17.99 7.72
C ALA A 87 -26.03 18.09 7.55
N ALA A 88 -25.57 17.72 6.36
CA ALA A 88 -24.17 17.65 5.98
C ALA A 88 -23.89 18.49 4.73
N TYR A 89 -22.73 19.14 4.68
CA TYR A 89 -22.19 19.82 3.50
C TYR A 89 -20.81 19.24 3.20
N THR A 90 -20.62 18.72 1.99
CA THR A 90 -19.38 18.09 1.57
C THR A 90 -18.50 19.08 0.81
N ILE A 91 -17.27 19.26 1.29
CA ILE A 91 -16.22 20.04 0.66
C ILE A 91 -15.20 19.08 0.08
N HIS A 92 -15.08 19.09 -1.25
CA HIS A 92 -14.07 18.29 -1.94
C HIS A 92 -12.73 19.02 -1.93
N ILE A 93 -11.69 18.32 -1.50
CA ILE A 93 -10.33 18.81 -1.44
C ILE A 93 -9.40 17.84 -2.17
N GLN A 94 -8.21 18.30 -2.53
CA GLN A 94 -7.16 17.40 -2.97
C GLN A 94 -6.25 17.05 -1.80
N LYS A 95 -5.69 15.84 -1.85
CA LYS A 95 -4.73 15.36 -0.84
C LYS A 95 -3.61 16.38 -0.63
N ASN A 96 -3.19 16.57 0.62
CA ASN A 96 -2.14 17.50 1.03
C ASN A 96 -2.35 18.98 0.70
N THR A 97 -3.53 19.41 0.26
CA THR A 97 -3.73 20.83 -0.11
C THR A 97 -4.08 21.75 1.05
N ILE A 98 -4.49 21.19 2.20
CA ILE A 98 -4.88 21.94 3.39
C ILE A 98 -4.22 21.32 4.62
N HIS A 99 -3.72 22.14 5.54
CA HIS A 99 -3.08 21.65 6.77
C HIS A 99 -4.00 21.75 7.98
N LYS A 100 -4.75 22.85 8.06
CA LYS A 100 -5.68 23.13 9.16
C LYS A 100 -7.03 23.55 8.60
N ILE A 101 -8.09 23.04 9.20
CA ILE A 101 -9.45 23.50 8.92
C ILE A 101 -10.13 23.93 10.22
N LYS A 102 -10.90 25.02 10.14
CA LYS A 102 -11.70 25.55 11.25
C LYS A 102 -13.08 25.93 10.75
N ILE A 103 -14.10 25.42 11.43
CA ILE A 103 -15.50 25.70 11.17
C ILE A 103 -16.03 26.56 12.31
N VAL A 104 -16.70 27.63 11.94
CA VAL A 104 -17.50 28.46 12.85
C VAL A 104 -18.94 28.31 12.43
N ALA A 105 -19.85 28.04 13.36
CA ALA A 105 -21.28 28.01 13.12
C ALA A 105 -22.02 28.63 14.29
N TYR A 106 -23.22 29.14 14.06
CA TYR A 106 -24.09 29.61 15.12
C TYR A 106 -25.21 28.61 15.35
N ALA A 107 -25.48 28.30 16.61
CA ALA A 107 -26.57 27.41 16.97
C ALA A 107 -27.34 27.94 18.18
N LYS A 108 -28.63 27.58 18.24
CA LYS A 108 -29.48 27.73 19.42
C LYS A 108 -30.52 26.62 19.46
N GLY A 109 -31.16 26.43 20.60
CA GLY A 109 -32.25 25.47 20.73
C GLY A 109 -32.28 24.80 22.09
N ASN A 110 -33.26 23.92 22.25
CA ASN A 110 -33.43 23.15 23.48
C ASN A 110 -32.90 21.75 23.26
N VAL A 111 -31.76 21.43 23.88
CA VAL A 111 -31.17 20.08 23.86
C VAL A 111 -31.27 19.51 25.28
N LYS A 112 -31.93 18.36 25.45
CA LYS A 112 -32.24 17.81 26.79
C LYS A 112 -31.02 17.27 27.53
N SER A 113 -30.03 16.72 26.82
CA SER A 113 -28.78 16.24 27.43
C SER A 113 -27.55 16.70 26.65
N LYS A 114 -26.45 16.97 27.38
CA LYS A 114 -25.16 17.28 26.76
C LYS A 114 -24.72 16.16 25.82
N GLY A 115 -24.30 16.52 24.61
CA GLY A 115 -23.87 15.57 23.57
C GLY A 115 -25.00 15.05 22.67
N GLU A 116 -26.23 15.52 22.86
CA GLU A 116 -27.36 15.13 21.99
C GLU A 116 -27.55 16.07 20.80
N GLY A 117 -26.95 17.26 20.79
CA GLY A 117 -26.84 18.16 19.65
C GLY A 117 -25.38 18.52 19.40
N VAL A 118 -24.94 18.49 18.15
CA VAL A 118 -23.52 18.73 17.80
C VAL A 118 -23.36 19.52 16.50
N ILE A 119 -22.31 20.33 16.44
CA ILE A 119 -21.67 20.76 15.18
C ILE A 119 -20.47 19.85 14.96
N TYR A 120 -20.32 19.30 13.75
CA TYR A 120 -19.30 18.30 13.46
C TYR A 120 -18.50 18.59 12.18
N LEU A 121 -17.32 17.98 12.14
CA LEU A 121 -16.39 17.90 11.02
C LEU A 121 -15.89 16.46 10.89
N ASN A 122 -15.98 15.88 9.69
CA ASN A 122 -15.42 14.58 9.36
C ASN A 122 -14.46 14.70 8.17
N GLU A 123 -13.40 13.91 8.20
CA GLU A 123 -12.44 13.79 7.09
C GLU A 123 -12.55 12.38 6.50
N LEU A 124 -12.68 12.28 5.17
CA LEU A 124 -12.73 11.01 4.44
C LEU A 124 -11.67 10.96 3.33
N ASP A 125 -11.21 9.74 3.01
CA ASP A 125 -10.39 9.48 1.83
C ASP A 125 -11.22 9.24 0.55
N ASP A 126 -10.54 8.92 -0.57
CA ASP A 126 -11.18 8.65 -1.87
C ASP A 126 -12.06 7.39 -1.89
N GLY A 127 -11.91 6.51 -0.88
CA GLY A 127 -12.73 5.33 -0.69
C GLY A 127 -13.85 5.53 0.32
N ASP A 128 -14.11 6.78 0.72
CA ASP A 128 -15.07 7.18 1.76
C ASP A 128 -14.74 6.58 3.15
N HIS A 129 -13.49 6.16 3.39
CA HIS A 129 -13.07 5.71 4.72
C HIS A 129 -12.87 6.91 5.64
N GLN A 130 -13.38 6.81 6.86
CA GLN A 130 -13.24 7.85 7.86
C GLN A 130 -11.81 7.95 8.39
N LEU A 131 -11.18 9.11 8.19
CA LEU A 131 -9.82 9.44 8.60
C LEU A 131 -9.78 10.16 9.96
N ALA A 132 -10.68 11.11 10.16
CA ALA A 132 -10.78 11.88 11.40
C ALA A 132 -12.22 12.37 11.66
N ARG A 133 -12.47 12.76 12.92
CA ARG A 133 -13.75 13.31 13.38
C ARG A 133 -13.53 14.26 14.55
N SER A 134 -14.07 15.46 14.40
CA SER A 134 -14.09 16.49 15.42
C SER A 134 -15.50 17.07 15.57
N PHE A 135 -15.90 17.40 16.81
CA PHE A 135 -17.22 17.96 17.08
C PHE A 135 -17.23 18.80 18.34
N VAL A 136 -18.22 19.69 18.44
CA VAL A 136 -18.55 20.46 19.64
C VAL A 136 -20.02 20.27 19.97
N ASN A 137 -20.32 20.14 21.26
CA ASN A 137 -21.70 19.97 21.72
C ASN A 137 -22.43 21.32 21.69
N ILE A 138 -23.65 21.32 21.18
CA ILE A 138 -24.56 22.46 21.25
C ILE A 138 -25.17 22.49 22.65
N ASP A 139 -25.08 23.63 23.31
CA ASP A 139 -25.69 23.86 24.62
C ASP A 139 -27.18 24.22 24.45
N SER A 140 -27.98 23.95 25.47
CA SER A 140 -29.38 24.39 25.49
C SER A 140 -29.45 25.89 25.75
N THR A 141 -29.89 26.67 24.76
CA THR A 141 -29.91 28.14 24.80
C THR A 141 -30.98 28.70 23.86
N ASP A 142 -31.66 29.77 24.28
CA ASP A 142 -32.61 30.51 23.44
C ASP A 142 -31.94 31.60 22.59
N SER A 143 -30.68 31.94 22.90
CA SER A 143 -29.84 32.90 22.18
C SER A 143 -28.91 32.18 21.21
N TRP A 144 -28.65 32.79 20.06
CA TRP A 144 -27.63 32.32 19.11
C TRP A 144 -26.25 32.35 19.75
N THR A 145 -25.62 31.18 19.82
CA THR A 145 -24.27 31.00 20.37
C THR A 145 -23.32 30.55 19.27
N GLN A 146 -22.10 31.07 19.29
CA GLN A 146 -21.05 30.68 18.35
C GLN A 146 -20.38 29.38 18.80
N TYR A 147 -20.20 28.46 17.85
CA TYR A 147 -19.54 27.18 18.04
C TYR A 147 -18.38 27.06 17.06
N ILE A 148 -17.23 26.58 17.55
CA ILE A 148 -15.99 26.44 16.77
C ILE A 148 -15.55 24.98 16.83
N VAL A 149 -15.26 24.40 15.66
CA VAL A 149 -14.63 23.08 15.51
C VAL A 149 -13.38 23.26 14.66
N GLU A 150 -12.22 22.86 15.14
CA GLU A 150 -10.96 22.92 14.38
C GLU A 150 -10.24 21.57 14.40
N ASP A 151 -9.55 21.25 13.30
CA ASP A 151 -8.76 20.02 13.17
C ASP A 151 -7.55 20.23 12.23
N PHE A 152 -6.55 19.36 12.38
CA PHE A 152 -5.44 19.23 11.45
C PHE A 152 -5.72 18.12 10.44
N VAL A 153 -5.81 18.52 9.18
CA VAL A 153 -6.33 17.67 8.11
C VAL A 153 -5.33 16.59 7.74
N LYS A 154 -5.80 15.34 7.66
CA LYS A 154 -4.99 14.20 7.24
C LYS A 154 -4.58 14.34 5.77
N SER A 155 -3.34 13.96 5.48
CA SER A 155 -2.76 13.98 4.13
C SER A 155 -3.60 13.24 3.10
N GLU A 156 -4.28 12.18 3.53
CA GLU A 156 -5.10 11.31 2.68
C GLU A 156 -6.51 11.87 2.42
N ALA A 157 -6.92 12.92 3.14
CA ALA A 157 -8.26 13.47 3.07
C ALA A 157 -8.54 14.05 1.68
N THR A 158 -9.67 13.65 1.11
CA THR A 158 -10.20 14.21 -0.14
C THR A 158 -11.61 14.76 0.00
N ASN A 159 -12.27 14.45 1.13
CA ASN A 159 -13.56 15.03 1.47
C ASN A 159 -13.54 15.52 2.91
N ILE A 160 -14.02 16.75 3.11
CA ILE A 160 -14.34 17.29 4.43
C ILE A 160 -15.85 17.47 4.51
N ILE A 161 -16.49 16.78 5.45
CA ILE A 161 -17.93 16.88 5.68
C ILE A 161 -18.15 17.71 6.93
N ILE A 162 -18.88 18.81 6.81
CA ILE A 162 -19.26 19.67 7.91
C ILE A 162 -20.77 19.63 8.12
N GLY A 163 -21.25 19.85 9.34
CA GLY A 163 -22.68 19.91 9.55
C GLY A 163 -23.13 19.97 10.99
N ALA A 164 -24.42 19.69 11.17
CA ALA A 164 -25.06 19.62 12.48
C ALA A 164 -25.91 18.35 12.60
N ALA A 165 -25.99 17.81 13.82
CA ALA A 165 -26.81 16.65 14.11
C ALA A 165 -27.52 16.76 15.47
N LEU A 166 -28.71 16.14 15.56
CA LEU A 166 -29.49 15.96 16.78
C LEU A 166 -29.82 14.48 16.97
N MET A 167 -29.43 13.91 18.10
CA MET A 167 -29.60 12.49 18.44
C MET A 167 -30.55 12.24 19.62
N GLY A 168 -30.89 13.29 20.36
CA GLY A 168 -31.76 13.23 21.53
C GLY A 168 -33.02 14.06 21.36
N ASP A 169 -33.74 14.24 22.46
CA ASP A 169 -34.96 15.04 22.48
C ASP A 169 -34.64 16.53 22.40
N GLY A 170 -35.45 17.24 21.62
CA GLY A 170 -35.33 18.68 21.49
C GLY A 170 -35.42 19.21 20.07
N LYS A 171 -35.02 20.46 19.93
CA LYS A 171 -34.97 21.18 18.65
C LYS A 171 -33.76 22.10 18.64
N ILE A 172 -32.99 22.06 17.57
CA ILE A 172 -31.89 22.97 17.32
C ILE A 172 -32.11 23.74 16.03
N TYR A 173 -31.61 24.96 16.01
CA TYR A 173 -31.43 25.81 14.85
C TYR A 173 -29.95 26.01 14.64
N VAL A 174 -29.48 25.88 13.40
CA VAL A 174 -28.09 26.14 13.00
C VAL A 174 -28.05 27.06 11.78
N ASP A 175 -27.08 27.96 11.77
CA ASP A 175 -26.94 28.97 10.74
C ASP A 175 -25.51 29.53 10.65
N ASN A 176 -25.21 30.28 9.58
CA ASN A 176 -23.96 31.00 9.35
C ASN A 176 -22.72 30.13 9.55
N PHE A 177 -22.64 29.04 8.79
CA PHE A 177 -21.41 28.26 8.72
C PHE A 177 -20.32 29.06 8.00
N GLN A 178 -19.15 29.13 8.60
CA GLN A 178 -17.96 29.76 8.04
C GLN A 178 -16.83 28.75 8.06
N VAL A 179 -16.20 28.57 6.91
CA VAL A 179 -15.09 27.64 6.74
C VAL A 179 -13.81 28.44 6.64
N TYR A 180 -12.83 28.09 7.45
CA TYR A 180 -11.48 28.64 7.41
C TYR A 180 -10.51 27.51 7.06
N VAL A 181 -9.64 27.78 6.09
CA VAL A 181 -8.55 26.88 5.68
C VAL A 181 -7.25 27.62 5.90
N ASP A 182 -6.36 27.03 6.70
CA ASP A 182 -5.09 27.65 7.11
C ASP A 182 -5.30 29.11 7.57
N ASP A 183 -6.32 29.29 8.42
CA ASP A 183 -6.79 30.56 8.99
C ASP A 183 -7.34 31.60 8.01
N LYS A 184 -7.57 31.23 6.73
CA LYS A 184 -8.21 32.10 5.73
C LYS A 184 -9.67 31.70 5.53
N LEU A 185 -10.57 32.69 5.59
CA LEU A 185 -11.99 32.51 5.33
C LEU A 185 -12.23 32.09 3.87
N VAL A 186 -12.96 30.99 3.69
CA VAL A 186 -13.39 30.48 2.38
C VAL A 186 -14.65 31.23 1.95
N THR A 187 -14.55 32.00 0.87
CA THR A 187 -15.66 32.83 0.38
C THR A 187 -16.34 32.27 -0.88
N SER A 188 -15.79 31.21 -1.49
CA SER A 188 -16.37 30.53 -2.67
C SER A 188 -15.69 29.17 -2.94
N ASP A 189 -16.38 28.26 -3.64
CA ASP A 189 -15.85 26.96 -4.07
C ASP A 189 -14.54 27.04 -4.88
N LYS A 190 -14.33 28.14 -5.64
CA LYS A 190 -13.09 28.39 -6.40
C LYS A 190 -11.85 28.54 -5.52
N PHE A 191 -12.02 28.73 -4.21
CA PHE A 191 -10.92 28.80 -3.26
C PHE A 191 -10.10 27.50 -3.27
N PHE A 192 -10.77 26.35 -3.32
CA PHE A 192 -10.11 25.03 -3.33
C PHE A 192 -9.49 24.70 -4.69
N GLU A 193 -10.12 25.10 -5.80
CA GLU A 193 -9.53 25.00 -7.14
C GLU A 193 -8.26 25.86 -7.29
N ASN A 194 -8.26 27.05 -6.68
CA ASN A 194 -7.11 27.96 -6.73
C ASN A 194 -5.93 27.47 -5.89
N ILE A 195 -6.15 26.85 -4.72
CA ILE A 195 -5.07 26.29 -3.88
C ILE A 195 -4.27 25.25 -4.67
N THR A 196 -4.92 24.33 -5.37
CA THR A 196 -4.25 23.35 -6.25
C THR A 196 -3.37 24.02 -7.30
N SER A 197 -3.91 25.02 -8.01
CA SER A 197 -3.19 25.71 -9.07
C SER A 197 -2.02 26.56 -8.55
N VAL A 198 -2.12 27.07 -7.32
CA VAL A 198 -1.09 27.89 -6.65
C VAL A 198 -0.01 27.02 -6.03
N ALA A 199 -0.35 25.88 -5.42
CA ALA A 199 0.61 24.92 -4.89
C ALA A 199 1.52 24.35 -6.00
N ILE A 200 0.96 24.05 -7.18
CA ILE A 200 1.72 23.64 -8.38
C ILE A 200 2.59 24.81 -8.90
N LYS A 201 2.12 26.06 -8.84
CA LYS A 201 2.85 27.24 -9.32
C LYS A 201 3.94 27.75 -8.35
N LEU A 202 3.87 27.44 -7.06
CA LEU A 202 4.84 27.88 -6.06
C LEU A 202 6.03 26.91 -5.90
N ARG A 203 5.97 25.73 -6.52
CA ARG A 203 7.06 24.76 -6.44
C ARG A 203 8.26 25.23 -7.28
N PRO A 204 9.48 25.29 -6.70
CA PRO A 204 10.68 25.58 -7.46
C PRO A 204 10.83 24.59 -8.63
N GLN A 205 11.14 25.10 -9.81
CA GLN A 205 11.50 24.28 -10.97
C GLN A 205 13.00 24.46 -11.25
N LEU A 206 13.63 23.42 -11.77
CA LEU A 206 15.01 23.55 -12.22
C LEU A 206 15.04 24.54 -13.41
N PRO A 207 15.98 25.51 -13.42
CA PRO A 207 16.05 26.53 -14.48
C PRO A 207 16.61 25.97 -15.80
N PHE A 208 16.94 24.67 -15.85
CA PHE A 208 17.46 23.98 -17.02
C PHE A 208 16.65 22.70 -17.29
N GLU A 209 16.44 22.41 -18.56
CA GLU A 209 15.71 21.22 -19.01
C GLU A 209 16.60 19.96 -19.09
N LYS A 210 17.93 20.14 -18.99
CA LYS A 210 18.93 19.07 -19.13
C LYS A 210 20.05 19.22 -18.13
N ILE A 211 20.54 18.10 -17.62
CA ILE A 211 21.77 18.01 -16.83
C ILE A 211 22.79 17.18 -17.60
N VAL A 212 23.99 17.72 -17.78
CA VAL A 212 25.12 16.98 -18.38
C VAL A 212 25.75 16.10 -17.30
N LEU A 213 25.74 14.78 -17.52
CA LEU A 213 26.35 13.79 -16.63
C LEU A 213 27.83 13.57 -16.97
N ASN A 214 28.68 14.47 -16.48
CA ASN A 214 30.13 14.24 -16.38
C ASN A 214 30.49 13.72 -14.97
N GLN A 215 31.73 13.28 -14.76
CA GLN A 215 32.19 12.75 -13.47
C GLN A 215 31.85 13.65 -12.27
N ARG A 216 32.04 14.98 -12.42
CA ARG A 216 31.73 15.97 -11.37
C ARG A 216 30.24 15.99 -11.05
N ASN A 217 29.38 16.17 -12.04
CA ASN A 217 27.94 16.31 -11.84
C ASN A 217 27.31 15.00 -11.36
N THR A 218 27.76 13.85 -11.87
CA THR A 218 27.34 12.53 -11.39
C THR A 218 27.68 12.37 -9.91
N GLN A 219 28.93 12.67 -9.51
CA GLN A 219 29.34 12.58 -8.10
C GLN A 219 28.56 13.54 -7.19
N LEU A 220 28.33 14.78 -7.65
CA LEU A 220 27.56 15.77 -6.90
C LEU A 220 26.10 15.34 -6.72
N LEU A 221 25.45 14.83 -7.76
CA LEU A 221 24.07 14.33 -7.71
C LEU A 221 23.93 13.11 -6.80
N THR A 222 24.85 12.15 -6.88
CA THR A 222 24.87 11.00 -5.97
C THR A 222 25.02 11.46 -4.52
N ASN A 223 25.98 12.35 -4.24
CA ASN A 223 26.24 12.82 -2.88
C ASN A 223 25.08 13.66 -2.33
N ILE A 224 24.53 14.61 -3.11
CA ILE A 224 23.39 15.41 -2.63
C ILE A 224 22.14 14.56 -2.42
N GLY A 225 21.88 13.54 -3.24
CA GLY A 225 20.77 12.60 -3.04
C GLY A 225 20.89 11.81 -1.73
N MET A 226 22.10 11.37 -1.38
CA MET A 226 22.38 10.70 -0.10
C MET A 226 22.30 11.67 1.10
N ILE A 227 22.87 12.88 0.98
CA ILE A 227 22.82 13.92 2.03
C ILE A 227 21.37 14.33 2.28
N TRP A 228 20.60 14.56 1.22
CA TRP A 228 19.19 14.95 1.30
C TRP A 228 18.38 13.92 2.11
N GLY A 229 18.53 12.62 1.85
CA GLY A 229 17.83 11.60 2.62
C GLY A 229 18.34 11.41 4.04
N LEU A 230 19.64 11.57 4.28
CA LEU A 230 20.18 11.58 5.65
C LEU A 230 19.53 12.69 6.46
N LEU A 231 19.55 13.93 5.96
CA LEU A 231 18.94 15.08 6.63
C LEU A 231 17.42 14.90 6.79
N LYS A 232 16.75 14.28 5.81
CA LYS A 232 15.31 13.96 5.88
C LYS A 232 14.92 13.17 7.12
N TYR A 233 15.78 12.22 7.53
CA TYR A 233 15.47 11.31 8.62
C TYR A 233 16.24 11.61 9.92
N TYR A 234 17.27 12.45 9.88
CA TYR A 234 18.10 12.76 11.06
C TYR A 234 18.09 14.23 11.49
N HIS A 235 17.77 15.19 10.63
CA HIS A 235 17.85 16.59 11.02
C HIS A 235 16.54 17.05 11.69
N PRO A 236 16.56 17.56 12.94
CA PRO A 236 15.34 17.90 13.70
C PRO A 236 14.39 18.84 12.94
N ALA A 237 14.93 19.89 12.32
CA ALA A 237 14.11 20.83 11.57
C ALA A 237 13.35 20.19 10.38
N ILE A 238 13.87 19.09 9.83
CA ILE A 238 13.24 18.37 8.72
C ILE A 238 12.28 17.31 9.24
N THR A 239 12.65 16.57 10.28
CA THR A 239 11.76 15.61 10.94
C THR A 239 10.56 16.29 11.60
N ASP A 240 10.67 17.55 11.99
CA ASP A 240 9.56 18.39 12.49
C ASP A 240 8.67 18.93 11.37
N GLY A 241 9.04 18.77 10.09
CA GLY A 241 8.28 19.28 8.96
C GLY A 241 8.38 20.79 8.73
N LYS A 242 9.41 21.48 9.26
CA LYS A 242 9.56 22.94 9.08
C LYS A 242 9.80 23.37 7.63
N TYR A 243 10.26 22.44 6.80
CA TYR A 243 10.57 22.67 5.39
C TYR A 243 9.84 21.65 4.51
N ASN A 244 9.33 22.12 3.37
CA ASN A 244 9.03 21.24 2.25
C ASN A 244 10.38 20.76 1.66
N TRP A 245 10.73 19.53 1.97
CA TRP A 245 12.10 19.05 1.77
C TRP A 245 12.44 18.76 0.31
N ASP A 246 11.43 18.46 -0.51
CA ASP A 246 11.58 18.38 -1.96
C ASP A 246 11.90 19.77 -2.55
N ASN A 247 11.20 20.82 -2.10
CA ASN A 247 11.42 22.19 -2.57
C ASN A 247 12.83 22.70 -2.24
N GLU A 248 13.34 22.41 -1.04
CA GLU A 248 14.69 22.82 -0.65
C GLU A 248 15.77 22.16 -1.52
N LEU A 249 15.59 20.89 -1.88
CA LEU A 249 16.47 20.23 -2.84
C LEU A 249 16.43 20.90 -4.21
N LEU A 250 15.23 21.19 -4.74
CA LEU A 250 15.07 21.83 -6.04
C LEU A 250 15.68 23.24 -6.08
N LYS A 251 15.66 23.97 -4.95
CA LYS A 251 16.29 25.30 -4.83
C LYS A 251 17.82 25.24 -4.86
N ILE A 252 18.44 24.26 -4.21
CA ILE A 252 19.92 24.20 -4.10
C ILE A 252 20.59 23.56 -5.33
N LEU A 253 19.89 22.64 -6.03
CA LEU A 253 20.44 21.92 -7.18
C LEU A 253 21.07 22.83 -8.25
N PRO A 254 20.47 23.96 -8.67
CA PRO A 254 21.07 24.83 -9.66
C PRO A 254 22.42 25.41 -9.23
N SER A 255 22.53 25.86 -7.99
CA SER A 255 23.76 26.48 -7.47
C SER A 255 24.92 25.49 -7.34
N ILE A 256 24.65 24.21 -7.01
CA ILE A 256 25.71 23.21 -6.90
C ILE A 256 26.13 22.63 -8.26
N LEU A 257 25.21 22.58 -9.23
CA LEU A 257 25.48 22.06 -10.57
C LEU A 257 26.08 23.09 -11.52
N ASP A 258 26.02 24.37 -11.17
CA ASP A 258 26.68 25.44 -11.92
C ASP A 258 28.16 25.11 -12.20
N SER A 259 28.55 25.18 -13.46
CA SER A 259 29.92 24.90 -13.92
C SER A 259 30.93 25.95 -13.44
N THR A 260 30.45 27.16 -13.13
CA THR A 260 31.26 28.26 -12.57
C THR A 260 31.53 28.08 -11.07
N ASN A 261 30.69 27.33 -10.35
CA ASN A 261 30.85 27.09 -8.91
C ASN A 261 32.07 26.19 -8.64
N LYS A 262 33.15 26.78 -8.13
CA LYS A 262 34.39 26.05 -7.78
C LYS A 262 34.32 25.33 -6.43
N LYS A 263 33.32 25.59 -5.59
CA LYS A 263 33.19 25.05 -4.22
C LYS A 263 31.78 24.53 -3.91
N PRO A 264 31.24 23.58 -4.70
CA PRO A 264 29.86 23.09 -4.53
C PRO A 264 29.61 22.45 -3.15
N TYR A 265 30.59 21.77 -2.55
CA TYR A 265 30.44 21.20 -1.20
C TYR A 265 30.39 22.26 -0.10
N THR A 266 31.02 23.43 -0.29
CA THR A 266 30.84 24.58 0.61
C THR A 266 29.43 25.14 0.49
N THR A 267 28.84 25.15 -0.73
CA THR A 267 27.43 25.51 -0.92
C THR A 267 26.50 24.56 -0.16
N ILE A 268 26.75 23.25 -0.23
CA ILE A 268 25.98 22.24 0.53
C ILE A 268 26.18 22.44 2.04
N TYR A 269 27.40 22.67 2.51
CA TYR A 269 27.69 22.94 3.91
C TYR A 269 26.86 24.13 4.43
N ASN A 270 26.86 25.26 3.71
CA ASN A 270 26.12 26.46 4.09
C ASN A 270 24.60 26.25 4.03
N TRP A 271 24.12 25.42 3.10
CA TRP A 271 22.70 25.05 3.07
C TRP A 271 22.27 24.26 4.30
N ILE A 272 23.14 23.38 4.81
CA ILE A 272 22.88 22.67 6.07
C ILE A 272 22.87 23.65 7.26
N ASP A 273 23.75 24.66 7.27
CA ASP A 273 23.75 25.68 8.34
C ASP A 273 22.43 26.46 8.43
N GLN A 274 21.76 26.67 7.30
CA GLN A 274 20.46 27.36 7.26
C GLN A 274 19.31 26.58 7.91
N LEU A 275 19.51 25.29 8.21
CA LEU A 275 18.52 24.44 8.88
C LEU A 275 18.50 24.63 10.41
N GLY A 276 19.47 25.38 10.95
CA GLY A 276 19.63 25.63 12.38
C GLY A 276 20.59 24.66 13.07
N GLU A 277 20.89 24.93 14.34
CA GLU A 277 21.82 24.13 15.13
C GLU A 277 21.18 22.83 15.65
N VAL A 278 21.98 21.76 15.69
CA VAL A 278 21.61 20.51 16.35
C VAL A 278 22.09 20.58 17.79
N ARG A 279 21.20 20.29 18.74
CA ARG A 279 21.53 20.22 20.16
C ARG A 279 22.56 19.12 20.39
N ILE A 280 23.70 19.46 20.98
CA ILE A 280 24.75 18.50 21.33
C ILE A 280 24.48 17.96 22.74
N GLU A 281 24.31 16.65 22.87
CA GLU A 281 24.21 16.00 24.19
C GLU A 281 25.57 15.43 24.62
N ASN A 282 25.90 15.60 25.90
CA ASN A 282 27.20 15.18 26.45
C ASN A 282 27.28 13.66 26.74
N GLU A 283 26.14 12.94 26.72
CA GLU A 283 26.09 11.49 26.95
C GLU A 283 25.73 10.74 25.66
N LYS A 284 26.65 9.90 25.18
CA LYS A 284 26.40 9.02 24.03
C LYS A 284 25.41 7.93 24.45
N LYS A 285 24.17 7.99 23.96
CA LYS A 285 23.25 6.84 23.98
C LYS A 285 23.70 5.83 22.91
N ASN A 286 24.65 4.97 23.24
CA ASN A 286 24.96 3.79 22.44
C ASN A 286 25.02 2.57 23.34
N ASP A 287 24.00 1.72 23.25
CA ASP A 287 24.25 0.28 23.36
C ASP A 287 23.75 -0.40 22.09
N LEU A 288 24.66 -1.15 21.46
CA LEU A 288 24.38 -1.94 20.29
C LEU A 288 23.80 -3.26 20.79
N SER A 289 22.50 -3.46 20.63
CA SER A 289 21.91 -4.79 20.77
C SER A 289 22.69 -5.79 19.92
N LYS A 290 23.11 -6.90 20.54
CA LYS A 290 23.92 -7.95 19.92
C LYS A 290 23.04 -9.06 19.31
N ASN A 291 21.85 -8.73 18.78
CA ASN A 291 21.03 -9.74 18.11
C ASN A 291 21.60 -10.00 16.71
N PRO A 292 21.84 -11.25 16.30
CA PRO A 292 22.36 -11.57 14.96
C PRO A 292 21.47 -11.10 13.79
N LEU A 293 20.18 -10.87 14.03
CA LEU A 293 19.24 -10.36 13.03
C LEU A 293 19.23 -8.82 12.91
N ASP A 294 19.89 -8.10 13.83
CA ASP A 294 19.94 -6.64 13.78
C ASP A 294 20.90 -6.16 12.68
N ILE A 295 20.45 -5.19 11.88
CA ILE A 295 21.24 -4.55 10.82
C ILE A 295 21.57 -3.13 11.26
N GLN A 296 22.84 -2.74 11.16
CA GLN A 296 23.29 -1.40 11.50
C GLN A 296 22.92 -0.36 10.42
N PRO A 297 22.73 0.93 10.78
CA PRO A 297 22.54 1.99 9.81
C PRO A 297 23.67 2.07 8.79
N GLN A 298 23.29 2.30 7.53
CA GLN A 298 24.20 2.59 6.43
C GLN A 298 23.82 3.95 5.83
N TYR A 299 24.82 4.79 5.54
CA TYR A 299 24.64 6.16 5.09
C TYR A 299 25.19 6.36 3.67
N GLY A 300 25.07 5.33 2.83
CA GLY A 300 25.71 5.33 1.52
C GLY A 300 27.23 5.43 1.59
N ASN A 301 27.81 6.04 0.55
CA ASN A 301 29.25 6.28 0.46
C ASN A 301 29.67 7.64 1.06
N LEU A 302 28.79 8.36 1.76
CA LEU A 302 29.05 9.71 2.29
C LEU A 302 30.36 9.80 3.09
N PHE A 303 30.66 8.78 3.89
CA PHE A 303 31.81 8.75 4.79
C PHE A 303 33.02 8.00 4.24
N ALA A 304 33.01 7.58 2.97
CA ALA A 304 34.19 6.98 2.34
C ALA A 304 35.35 8.00 2.28
N SER A 305 36.60 7.53 2.46
CA SER A 305 37.78 8.37 2.74
C SER A 305 37.94 9.57 1.79
N ASN A 306 37.68 9.39 0.49
CA ASN A 306 37.86 10.42 -0.53
C ASN A 306 36.55 10.95 -1.17
N ASN A 307 35.39 10.73 -0.54
CA ASN A 307 34.11 11.11 -1.14
C ASN A 307 33.69 12.57 -0.84
N LEU A 308 33.67 12.95 0.43
CA LEU A 308 33.29 14.29 0.90
C LEU A 308 34.45 15.00 1.63
N PRO A 309 34.49 16.35 1.60
CA PRO A 309 35.35 17.14 2.48
C PRO A 309 35.18 16.79 3.96
N ASN A 310 36.26 16.87 4.74
CA ASN A 310 36.28 16.42 6.14
C ASN A 310 35.36 17.26 7.05
N ASP A 311 35.28 18.57 6.81
CA ASP A 311 34.36 19.48 7.52
C ASP A 311 32.88 19.09 7.31
N LEU A 312 32.50 18.78 6.07
CA LEU A 312 31.15 18.33 5.75
C LEU A 312 30.85 16.95 6.37
N LYS A 313 31.80 16.01 6.34
CA LYS A 313 31.67 14.72 7.04
C LYS A 313 31.46 14.90 8.53
N SER A 314 32.25 15.76 9.17
CA SER A 314 32.13 16.06 10.60
C SER A 314 30.76 16.65 10.93
N LYS A 315 30.27 17.60 10.11
CA LYS A 315 28.92 18.16 10.29
C LYS A 315 27.83 17.09 10.21
N LEU A 316 27.87 16.22 9.20
CA LEU A 316 26.90 15.14 9.07
C LEU A 316 26.99 14.13 10.22
N ARG A 317 28.20 13.86 10.73
CA ARG A 317 28.38 13.00 11.93
C ARG A 317 27.76 13.61 13.17
N ILE A 318 27.95 14.92 13.40
CA ILE A 318 27.32 15.62 14.52
C ILE A 318 25.80 15.46 14.47
N ILE A 319 25.19 15.59 13.29
CA ILE A 319 23.73 15.40 13.10
C ILE A 319 23.31 13.96 13.44
N ILE A 320 24.06 12.95 12.98
CA ILE A 320 23.76 11.54 13.27
C ILE A 320 23.93 11.22 14.75
N ASP A 321 25.06 11.60 15.34
CA ASP A 321 25.47 11.20 16.68
C ASP A 321 24.67 11.89 17.78
N ASN A 322 24.00 13.01 17.45
CA ASN A 322 23.12 13.75 18.36
C ASN A 322 21.64 13.67 17.95
N PHE A 323 21.28 12.72 17.08
CA PHE A 323 19.88 12.53 16.71
C PHE A 323 19.08 11.96 17.87
N GLU A 324 18.04 12.69 18.26
CA GLU A 324 16.99 12.23 19.15
C GLU A 324 15.71 12.07 18.32
N ALA A 325 15.17 10.85 18.28
CA ALA A 325 13.94 10.63 17.54
C ALA A 325 12.78 11.41 18.16
N PRO A 326 12.07 12.22 17.35
CA PRO A 326 10.91 12.93 17.85
C PRO A 326 9.78 11.94 18.15
N PRO A 327 8.82 12.28 19.05
CA PRO A 327 7.63 11.46 19.29
C PRO A 327 6.84 11.15 18.00
N THR A 328 6.88 12.08 17.05
CA THR A 328 6.33 11.95 15.70
C THR A 328 7.31 12.56 14.69
N SER A 329 7.61 11.85 13.60
CA SER A 329 8.39 12.39 12.48
C SER A 329 7.48 12.68 11.30
N TYR A 330 7.74 13.78 10.59
CA TYR A 330 6.89 14.29 9.52
C TYR A 330 6.84 13.35 8.31
N TYR A 331 7.99 12.80 7.89
CA TYR A 331 8.12 12.01 6.66
C TYR A 331 8.04 10.49 6.85
N ILE A 332 8.08 10.02 8.10
CA ILE A 332 8.09 8.59 8.40
C ILE A 332 7.42 8.32 9.74
N SER A 333 6.57 7.31 9.77
CA SER A 333 6.01 6.72 10.98
C SER A 333 6.03 5.20 10.88
N LEU A 334 5.66 4.51 11.97
CA LEU A 334 5.38 3.08 11.91
C LEU A 334 3.88 2.87 12.08
N THR A 335 3.29 1.95 11.30
CA THR A 335 1.91 1.51 11.50
C THR A 335 1.76 0.75 12.82
N THR A 336 0.54 0.38 13.19
CA THR A 336 0.27 -0.50 14.34
C THR A 336 1.05 -1.82 14.25
N ASN A 337 1.18 -2.39 13.04
CA ASN A 337 1.95 -3.61 12.77
C ASN A 337 3.46 -3.38 12.66
N LYS A 338 3.94 -2.15 12.90
CA LYS A 338 5.34 -1.74 12.83
C LYS A 338 5.93 -1.62 11.42
N ASN A 339 5.08 -1.63 10.38
CA ASN A 339 5.52 -1.34 9.02
C ASN A 339 5.93 0.12 8.86
N PRO A 340 6.98 0.44 8.09
CA PRO A 340 7.28 1.82 7.73
C PRO A 340 6.12 2.43 6.92
N SER A 341 5.67 3.61 7.34
CA SER A 341 4.66 4.41 6.66
C SER A 341 5.25 5.76 6.28
N PHE A 342 5.43 5.99 4.98
CA PHE A 342 6.00 7.22 4.44
C PHE A 342 4.92 8.30 4.34
N THR A 343 4.70 9.00 5.45
CA THR A 343 3.69 10.06 5.58
C THR A 343 4.16 11.35 4.92
N ASN A 344 3.22 12.18 4.47
CA ASN A 344 3.49 13.52 3.91
C ASN A 344 4.48 13.57 2.73
N GLU A 345 4.59 12.48 1.97
CA GLU A 345 5.33 12.45 0.70
C GLU A 345 4.43 12.88 -0.45
N GLU A 346 4.78 13.98 -1.12
CA GLU A 346 3.99 14.47 -2.25
C GLU A 346 4.03 13.49 -3.43
N THR A 347 2.85 13.16 -3.96
CA THR A 347 2.69 12.14 -5.01
C THR A 347 2.86 12.69 -6.43
N TYR A 348 2.70 14.01 -6.59
CA TYR A 348 2.75 14.75 -7.85
C TYR A 348 1.95 14.06 -8.98
N PRO A 349 0.62 13.94 -8.85
CA PRO A 349 -0.21 13.16 -9.76
C PRO A 349 -0.58 13.89 -11.05
N GLU A 350 -0.20 15.16 -11.20
CA GLU A 350 -0.64 16.04 -12.28
C GLU A 350 -0.15 15.57 -13.65
N SER A 351 1.02 14.93 -13.69
CA SER A 351 1.61 14.39 -14.91
C SER A 351 2.24 13.02 -14.67
N PRO A 352 1.92 12.00 -15.48
CA PRO A 352 2.62 10.70 -15.45
C PRO A 352 4.07 10.80 -15.97
N TYR A 353 4.47 11.97 -16.47
CA TYR A 353 5.84 12.33 -16.81
C TYR A 353 6.17 13.66 -16.15
N PRO A 354 6.63 13.63 -14.89
CA PRO A 354 6.97 14.85 -14.19
C PRO A 354 8.26 15.47 -14.75
N ASP A 355 8.50 16.75 -14.45
CA ASP A 355 9.70 17.44 -14.91
C ASP A 355 11.00 16.82 -14.35
N LEU A 356 12.14 17.26 -14.88
CA LEU A 356 13.46 16.74 -14.53
C LEU A 356 13.75 16.75 -13.02
N GLY A 357 13.35 17.80 -12.30
CA GLY A 357 13.60 17.92 -10.87
C GLY A 357 12.85 16.85 -10.07
N LEU A 358 11.58 16.66 -10.40
CA LEU A 358 10.77 15.61 -9.80
C LEU A 358 11.24 14.19 -10.14
N ARG A 359 11.71 13.95 -11.37
CA ARG A 359 12.29 12.64 -11.74
C ARG A 359 13.52 12.32 -10.88
N LEU A 360 14.36 13.31 -10.59
CA LEU A 360 15.48 13.15 -9.65
C LEU A 360 15.01 12.87 -8.22
N ILE A 361 13.98 13.59 -7.76
CA ILE A 361 13.35 13.32 -6.45
C ILE A 361 12.84 11.88 -6.38
N SER A 362 12.20 11.34 -7.42
CA SER A 362 11.75 9.94 -7.44
C SER A 362 12.89 8.95 -7.18
N LEU A 363 14.02 9.14 -7.87
CA LEU A 363 15.21 8.31 -7.69
C LEU A 363 15.76 8.44 -6.26
N PHE A 364 15.94 9.67 -5.78
CA PHE A 364 16.51 9.92 -4.45
C PHE A 364 15.60 9.41 -3.35
N ARG A 365 14.29 9.63 -3.48
CA ARG A 365 13.27 9.20 -2.53
C ARG A 365 13.26 7.68 -2.41
N TYR A 366 13.12 6.97 -3.53
CA TYR A 366 13.11 5.50 -3.48
C TYR A 366 14.43 4.95 -2.94
N TRP A 367 15.57 5.47 -3.42
CA TRP A 367 16.88 5.03 -2.93
C TRP A 367 17.02 5.15 -1.41
N ASN A 368 16.61 6.29 -0.86
CA ASN A 368 16.66 6.54 0.58
C ASN A 368 15.61 5.74 1.36
N MET A 369 14.38 5.61 0.88
CA MET A 369 13.36 4.78 1.54
C MET A 369 13.84 3.34 1.72
N ILE A 370 14.45 2.76 0.69
CA ILE A 370 15.04 1.42 0.77
C ILE A 370 16.28 1.43 1.69
N ASN A 371 17.18 2.40 1.53
CA ASN A 371 18.40 2.49 2.33
C ASN A 371 18.08 2.59 3.82
N TYR A 372 17.01 3.27 4.22
CA TYR A 372 16.72 3.52 5.63
C TYR A 372 15.69 2.55 6.25
N PHE A 373 14.79 1.97 5.45
CA PHE A 373 13.62 1.26 6.01
C PHE A 373 13.31 -0.11 5.41
N PHE A 374 14.01 -0.55 4.35
CA PHE A 374 13.78 -1.89 3.80
C PHE A 374 14.46 -2.95 4.70
N PRO A 375 13.70 -3.87 5.31
CA PRO A 375 14.23 -4.83 6.29
C PRO A 375 15.22 -5.84 5.68
N TYR A 376 15.15 -6.05 4.36
CA TYR A 376 16.00 -6.98 3.63
C TYR A 376 17.12 -6.27 2.85
N ARG A 377 17.55 -5.08 3.28
CA ARG A 377 18.62 -4.30 2.59
C ARG A 377 19.89 -5.11 2.36
N ASN A 378 20.27 -5.96 3.30
CA ASN A 378 21.43 -6.86 3.18
C ASN A 378 21.23 -8.01 2.17
N LEU A 379 19.99 -8.27 1.75
CA LEU A 379 19.65 -9.31 0.79
C LEU A 379 19.42 -8.77 -0.63
N ILE A 380 19.56 -7.46 -0.89
CA ILE A 380 19.41 -6.89 -2.25
C ILE A 380 20.41 -7.53 -3.24
N GLY A 381 21.61 -7.89 -2.80
CA GLY A 381 22.61 -8.60 -3.60
C GLY A 381 23.44 -7.73 -4.55
N SER A 382 22.90 -6.59 -5.03
CA SER A 382 23.69 -5.54 -5.66
C SER A 382 24.21 -4.53 -4.62
N ASP A 383 25.28 -3.81 -4.94
CA ASP A 383 25.72 -2.66 -4.14
C ASP A 383 24.67 -1.53 -4.23
N TRP A 384 23.83 -1.42 -3.21
CA TRP A 384 22.77 -0.41 -3.17
C TRP A 384 23.34 1.00 -3.30
N ASN A 385 24.55 1.28 -2.79
CA ASN A 385 25.16 2.61 -2.89
C ASN A 385 25.49 2.97 -4.34
N LYS A 386 25.89 1.99 -5.14
CA LYS A 386 26.16 2.16 -6.57
C LYS A 386 24.87 2.35 -7.37
N THR A 387 23.76 1.71 -6.97
CA THR A 387 22.45 1.83 -7.63
C THR A 387 22.04 3.28 -7.84
N LEU A 388 22.20 4.16 -6.84
CA LEU A 388 21.85 5.57 -6.99
C LEU A 388 22.58 6.21 -8.19
N THR A 389 23.88 5.96 -8.30
CA THR A 389 24.72 6.51 -9.37
C THR A 389 24.35 5.92 -10.72
N ASP A 390 24.16 4.60 -10.78
CA ASP A 390 23.86 3.87 -12.02
C ASP A 390 22.52 4.25 -12.64
N TYR A 391 21.56 4.67 -11.80
CA TYR A 391 20.22 5.03 -12.24
C TYR A 391 20.05 6.52 -12.60
N LEU A 392 20.99 7.40 -12.23
CA LEU A 392 20.95 8.82 -12.61
C LEU A 392 20.70 9.04 -14.11
N PRO A 393 21.42 8.36 -15.05
CA PRO A 393 21.18 8.53 -16.48
C PRO A 393 19.76 8.16 -16.89
N LEU A 394 19.18 7.10 -16.32
CA LEU A 394 17.83 6.64 -16.68
C LEU A 394 16.76 7.67 -16.30
N PHE A 395 16.90 8.30 -15.14
CA PHE A 395 15.95 9.30 -14.68
C PHE A 395 16.16 10.67 -15.35
N ILE A 396 17.40 11.09 -15.59
CA ILE A 396 17.70 12.40 -16.21
C ILE A 396 17.39 12.38 -17.71
N HIS A 397 17.71 11.28 -18.40
CA HIS A 397 17.60 11.20 -19.85
C HIS A 397 16.29 10.59 -20.35
N ALA A 398 15.40 10.10 -19.47
CA ALA A 398 14.06 9.70 -19.88
C ALA A 398 13.39 10.83 -20.67
N LYS A 399 12.83 10.50 -21.84
CA LYS A 399 12.27 11.48 -22.77
C LYS A 399 10.76 11.65 -22.66
N ASP A 400 10.10 10.66 -22.08
CA ASP A 400 8.65 10.59 -21.99
C ASP A 400 8.19 9.75 -20.78
N LYS A 401 6.86 9.63 -20.61
CA LYS A 401 6.23 8.83 -19.57
C LYS A 401 6.62 7.34 -19.64
N ASN A 402 6.89 6.80 -20.84
CA ASN A 402 7.20 5.38 -20.99
C ASN A 402 8.60 5.10 -20.45
N GLU A 403 9.60 5.86 -20.90
CA GLU A 403 10.98 5.73 -20.42
C GLU A 403 11.07 6.00 -18.91
N TYR A 404 10.34 7.00 -18.39
CA TYR A 404 10.29 7.28 -16.95
C TYR A 404 9.65 6.14 -16.13
N THR A 405 8.52 5.60 -16.61
CA THR A 405 7.84 4.48 -15.95
C THR A 405 8.73 3.23 -15.93
N LEU A 406 9.46 2.96 -17.02
CA LEU A 406 10.41 1.85 -17.09
C LEU A 406 11.64 2.08 -16.21
N ALA A 407 12.14 3.32 -16.10
CA ALA A 407 13.22 3.66 -15.18
C ALA A 407 12.80 3.40 -13.72
N CYS A 408 11.58 3.78 -13.35
CA CYS A 408 11.01 3.47 -12.04
C CYS A 408 10.86 1.96 -11.83
N LEU A 409 10.30 1.23 -12.79
CA LEU A 409 10.13 -0.22 -12.70
C LEU A 409 11.46 -0.96 -12.51
N ARG A 410 12.52 -0.55 -13.22
CA ARG A 410 13.87 -1.10 -13.05
C ARG A 410 14.43 -0.82 -11.66
N LEU A 411 14.31 0.42 -11.19
CA LEU A 411 14.79 0.81 -9.86
C LEU A 411 14.04 0.03 -8.78
N ILE A 412 12.72 -0.06 -8.91
CA ILE A 412 11.86 -0.82 -8.01
C ILE A 412 12.27 -2.29 -8.00
N GLY A 413 12.41 -2.91 -9.17
CA GLY A 413 12.81 -4.32 -9.31
C GLY A 413 14.21 -4.65 -8.81
N SER A 414 15.10 -3.66 -8.72
CA SER A 414 16.48 -3.88 -8.27
C SER A 414 16.62 -4.28 -6.80
N ILE A 415 15.57 -4.15 -5.98
CA ILE A 415 15.60 -4.62 -4.59
C ILE A 415 15.32 -6.13 -4.45
N HIS A 416 14.90 -6.79 -5.53
CA HIS A 416 14.53 -8.20 -5.55
C HIS A 416 13.48 -8.55 -4.49
N ASP A 417 12.32 -7.90 -4.60
CA ASP A 417 11.17 -8.14 -3.75
C ASP A 417 9.93 -8.33 -4.63
N THR A 418 9.23 -9.45 -4.46
CA THR A 418 8.03 -9.75 -5.24
C THR A 418 6.85 -8.83 -4.92
N HIS A 419 6.85 -8.13 -3.76
CA HIS A 419 5.91 -7.03 -3.51
C HIS A 419 6.29 -5.74 -4.27
N ALA A 420 7.53 -5.59 -4.70
CA ALA A 420 8.00 -4.36 -5.32
C ALA A 420 7.72 -4.35 -6.82
N ASN A 421 6.50 -3.96 -7.20
CA ASN A 421 6.12 -3.74 -8.59
C ASN A 421 5.47 -2.35 -8.77
N VAL A 422 5.23 -1.94 -10.01
CA VAL A 422 4.43 -0.75 -10.31
C VAL A 422 2.99 -1.20 -10.54
N TYR A 423 2.08 -0.84 -9.62
CA TYR A 423 0.68 -1.26 -9.69
C TYR A 423 -0.23 -0.18 -10.26
N ASN A 424 -1.35 -0.61 -10.86
CA ASN A 424 -2.43 0.26 -11.35
C ASN A 424 -1.96 1.40 -12.28
N ASN A 425 -0.91 1.14 -13.08
CA ASN A 425 -0.28 2.15 -13.92
C ASN A 425 -0.62 1.95 -15.40
N LYS A 426 -1.47 2.84 -15.93
CA LYS A 426 -1.92 2.81 -17.33
C LYS A 426 -0.77 2.88 -18.34
N THR A 427 0.31 3.60 -18.02
CA THR A 427 1.48 3.72 -18.90
C THR A 427 2.18 2.36 -19.02
N LEU A 428 2.45 1.70 -17.89
CA LEU A 428 3.06 0.37 -17.88
C LEU A 428 2.17 -0.68 -18.57
N ASP A 429 0.87 -0.64 -18.33
CA ASP A 429 -0.07 -1.52 -19.03
C ASP A 429 -0.04 -1.31 -20.55
N SER A 430 0.02 -0.05 -20.99
CA SER A 430 0.18 0.26 -22.40
C SER A 430 1.51 -0.22 -22.96
N ILE A 431 2.61 -0.17 -22.20
CA ILE A 431 3.92 -0.68 -22.64
C ILE A 431 3.89 -2.20 -22.82
N LYS A 432 3.32 -2.92 -21.84
CA LYS A 432 3.17 -4.39 -21.87
C LYS A 432 2.32 -4.86 -23.05
N GLY A 433 1.28 -4.09 -23.38
CA GLY A 433 0.37 -4.37 -24.49
C GLY A 433 -1.09 -4.39 -24.03
N VAL A 434 -1.99 -3.87 -24.87
CA VAL A 434 -3.42 -3.73 -24.56
C VAL A 434 -4.24 -5.00 -24.86
N TYR A 435 -3.64 -5.97 -25.56
CA TYR A 435 -4.21 -7.29 -25.85
C TYR A 435 -3.42 -8.39 -25.13
N MET A 436 -4.09 -9.51 -24.86
CA MET A 436 -3.57 -10.67 -24.12
C MET A 436 -3.95 -11.97 -24.82
N SER A 437 -3.04 -12.94 -24.84
CA SER A 437 -3.32 -14.29 -25.34
C SER A 437 -4.44 -14.97 -24.54
N PRO A 438 -5.38 -15.69 -25.20
CA PRO A 438 -6.56 -16.25 -24.52
C PRO A 438 -6.28 -17.52 -23.71
N PHE A 439 -5.01 -17.96 -23.65
CA PHE A 439 -4.55 -19.12 -22.89
C PHE A 439 -3.60 -18.70 -21.76
N LYS A 440 -3.48 -19.54 -20.73
CA LYS A 440 -2.47 -19.44 -19.67
C LYS A 440 -1.24 -20.25 -20.07
N ALA A 441 -0.07 -19.76 -19.69
CA ALA A 441 1.16 -20.52 -19.82
C ALA A 441 2.06 -20.28 -18.61
N GLU A 442 2.79 -21.32 -18.21
CA GLU A 442 3.68 -21.32 -17.06
C GLU A 442 5.04 -21.92 -17.46
N PHE A 443 6.08 -21.62 -16.70
CA PHE A 443 7.39 -22.21 -16.93
C PHE A 443 7.50 -23.57 -16.24
N ILE A 444 7.51 -24.64 -17.04
CA ILE A 444 7.58 -26.03 -16.59
C ILE A 444 8.75 -26.68 -17.30
N GLU A 445 9.65 -27.36 -16.56
CA GLU A 445 10.91 -27.89 -17.10
C GLU A 445 11.72 -26.84 -17.88
N ASN A 446 11.72 -25.59 -17.40
CA ASN A 446 12.34 -24.41 -18.02
C ASN A 446 11.80 -24.04 -19.41
N LYS A 447 10.60 -24.51 -19.77
CA LYS A 447 9.91 -24.17 -21.02
C LYS A 447 8.59 -23.47 -20.74
N LEU A 448 8.18 -22.55 -21.60
CA LEU A 448 6.86 -21.92 -21.51
C LEU A 448 5.82 -22.91 -22.05
N VAL A 449 4.96 -23.41 -21.17
CA VAL A 449 4.00 -24.48 -21.46
C VAL A 449 2.59 -23.99 -21.22
N VAL A 450 1.68 -24.27 -22.14
CA VAL A 450 0.25 -23.94 -21.99
C VAL A 450 -0.34 -24.79 -20.87
N THR A 451 -0.91 -24.15 -19.84
CA THR A 451 -1.45 -24.86 -18.65
C THR A 451 -2.96 -24.81 -18.53
N ASP A 452 -3.62 -23.79 -19.10
CA ASP A 452 -5.06 -23.58 -18.97
C ASP A 452 -5.54 -22.54 -20.00
N TYR A 453 -6.82 -22.19 -20.00
CA TYR A 453 -7.39 -21.14 -20.84
C TYR A 453 -8.08 -20.05 -20.01
N TYR A 454 -7.79 -18.77 -20.29
CA TYR A 454 -8.56 -17.67 -19.70
C TYR A 454 -9.95 -17.58 -20.32
N LYS A 455 -10.02 -17.80 -21.64
CA LYS A 455 -11.27 -17.73 -22.40
C LYS A 455 -11.16 -18.49 -23.71
N ASP A 456 -11.94 -19.56 -23.86
CA ASP A 456 -11.96 -20.36 -25.09
C ASP A 456 -13.09 -19.95 -26.05
N THR A 457 -13.50 -18.68 -26.06
CA THR A 457 -14.61 -18.23 -26.93
C THR A 457 -14.22 -18.05 -28.40
N LEU A 458 -12.96 -18.26 -28.76
CA LEU A 458 -12.44 -18.10 -30.12
C LEU A 458 -11.92 -19.42 -30.72
N GLY A 459 -12.20 -20.57 -30.08
CA GLY A 459 -11.75 -21.89 -30.53
C GLY A 459 -10.22 -22.06 -30.45
N ILE A 460 -9.57 -21.42 -29.48
CA ILE A 460 -8.11 -21.48 -29.34
C ILE A 460 -7.67 -22.88 -28.91
N SER A 461 -8.48 -23.57 -28.11
CA SER A 461 -8.23 -24.94 -27.64
C SER A 461 -8.13 -25.97 -28.76
N LEU A 462 -8.60 -25.66 -29.97
CA LEU A 462 -8.50 -26.54 -31.15
C LEU A 462 -7.10 -26.55 -31.78
N ASN A 463 -6.29 -25.52 -31.52
CA ASN A 463 -4.98 -25.34 -32.16
C ASN A 463 -3.81 -25.17 -31.18
N VAL A 464 -4.12 -24.78 -29.93
CA VAL A 464 -3.16 -24.62 -28.84
C VAL A 464 -3.69 -25.43 -27.67
N HIS A 465 -3.03 -26.52 -27.34
CA HIS A 465 -3.47 -27.52 -26.37
C HIS A 465 -2.73 -27.38 -25.04
N ILE A 466 -3.36 -27.79 -23.95
CA ILE A 466 -2.69 -27.93 -22.65
C ILE A 466 -1.49 -28.88 -22.80
N GLY A 467 -0.34 -28.45 -22.29
CA GLY A 467 0.93 -29.16 -22.43
C GLY A 467 1.73 -28.85 -23.70
N ASP A 468 1.22 -28.00 -24.60
CA ASP A 468 2.00 -27.49 -25.73
C ASP A 468 3.13 -26.59 -25.22
N VAL A 469 4.33 -26.80 -25.78
CA VAL A 469 5.51 -25.97 -25.55
C VAL A 469 5.50 -24.83 -26.57
N ILE A 470 5.60 -23.60 -26.09
CA ILE A 470 5.68 -22.40 -26.92
C ILE A 470 7.17 -22.05 -27.11
N ASP A 471 7.66 -22.17 -28.35
CA ASP A 471 9.05 -21.87 -28.70
C ASP A 471 9.23 -20.38 -29.06
N GLU A 472 8.25 -19.79 -29.74
CA GLU A 472 8.26 -18.39 -30.18
C GLU A 472 6.90 -17.71 -29.98
N ILE A 473 6.92 -16.39 -29.76
CA ILE A 473 5.74 -15.52 -29.72
C ILE A 473 5.98 -14.37 -30.69
N ASP A 474 5.05 -14.17 -31.63
CA ASP A 474 5.13 -13.14 -32.68
C ASP A 474 6.49 -13.13 -33.44
N GLY A 475 7.03 -14.32 -33.70
CA GLY A 475 8.30 -14.51 -34.42
C GLY A 475 9.57 -14.24 -33.61
N VAL A 476 9.47 -14.13 -32.28
CA VAL A 476 10.62 -13.98 -31.38
C VAL A 476 10.67 -15.16 -30.42
N SER A 477 11.83 -15.78 -30.26
CA SER A 477 11.98 -16.91 -29.32
C SER A 477 11.68 -16.51 -27.88
N VAL A 478 11.05 -17.42 -27.13
CA VAL A 478 10.72 -17.21 -25.72
C VAL A 478 11.99 -16.86 -24.92
N ASP A 479 13.11 -17.53 -25.16
CA ASP A 479 14.39 -17.22 -24.50
C ASP A 479 14.85 -15.77 -24.72
N SER A 480 14.67 -15.24 -25.94
CA SER A 480 15.01 -13.86 -26.25
C SER A 480 14.08 -12.88 -25.55
N LEU A 481 12.79 -13.20 -25.46
CA LEU A 481 11.80 -12.39 -24.73
C LEU A 481 12.07 -12.40 -23.22
N VAL A 482 12.41 -13.56 -22.64
CA VAL A 482 12.84 -13.68 -21.24
C VAL A 482 14.06 -12.80 -20.99
N LYS A 483 15.13 -12.94 -21.77
CA LYS A 483 16.33 -12.08 -21.65
C LYS A 483 16.01 -10.58 -21.74
N LYS A 484 15.06 -10.20 -22.61
CA LYS A 484 14.66 -8.81 -22.81
C LYS A 484 13.89 -8.23 -21.62
N TYR A 485 13.02 -9.02 -20.99
CA TYR A 485 12.03 -8.51 -20.03
C TYR A 485 12.24 -8.97 -18.58
N ILE A 486 13.20 -9.87 -18.30
CA ILE A 486 13.43 -10.38 -16.95
C ILE A 486 13.78 -9.25 -15.95
N ASP A 487 14.58 -8.28 -16.35
CA ASP A 487 14.92 -7.09 -15.53
C ASP A 487 13.74 -6.12 -15.34
N LEU A 488 12.65 -6.31 -16.09
CA LEU A 488 11.39 -5.60 -15.97
C LEU A 488 10.33 -6.44 -15.24
N SER A 489 10.73 -7.56 -14.62
CA SER A 489 9.86 -8.48 -13.90
C SER A 489 10.33 -8.64 -12.45
N PRO A 490 10.08 -7.61 -11.63
CA PRO A 490 10.45 -7.62 -10.21
C PRO A 490 9.96 -8.88 -9.50
N ALA A 491 10.89 -9.58 -8.86
CA ALA A 491 10.61 -10.70 -7.98
C ALA A 491 11.81 -10.99 -7.08
N SER A 492 11.59 -11.73 -6.00
CA SER A 492 12.64 -12.10 -5.06
C SER A 492 13.58 -13.20 -5.58
N ASN A 493 13.12 -14.03 -6.52
CA ASN A 493 13.92 -15.09 -7.12
C ASN A 493 13.55 -15.36 -8.58
N HIS A 494 14.42 -16.09 -9.28
CA HIS A 494 14.34 -16.27 -10.73
C HIS A 494 13.05 -16.95 -11.19
N ILE A 495 12.63 -18.05 -10.54
CA ILE A 495 11.39 -18.76 -10.93
C ILE A 495 10.16 -17.87 -10.75
N THR A 496 10.18 -17.01 -9.73
CA THR A 496 9.11 -16.03 -9.49
C THR A 496 9.13 -14.90 -10.52
N SER A 497 10.31 -14.48 -11.01
CA SER A 497 10.40 -13.55 -12.15
C SER A 497 9.83 -14.18 -13.43
N LEU A 498 10.08 -15.47 -13.68
CA LEU A 498 9.48 -16.21 -14.81
C LEU A 498 7.95 -16.30 -14.69
N ARG A 499 7.43 -16.59 -13.49
CA ARG A 499 6.00 -16.53 -13.17
C ARG A 499 5.43 -15.15 -13.49
N VAL A 500 6.05 -14.06 -13.02
CA VAL A 500 5.61 -12.68 -13.28
C VAL A 500 5.62 -12.38 -14.78
N LEU A 501 6.64 -12.83 -15.52
CA LEU A 501 6.76 -12.65 -16.97
C LEU A 501 5.60 -13.28 -17.76
N ALA A 502 5.17 -14.48 -17.34
CA ALA A 502 4.10 -15.24 -18.00
C ALA A 502 2.68 -14.91 -17.49
N SER A 503 2.58 -14.24 -16.33
CA SER A 503 1.30 -13.87 -15.69
C SER A 503 0.43 -12.90 -16.50
N LEU A 504 -0.81 -12.66 -16.04
CA LEU A 504 -1.70 -11.65 -16.62
C LEU A 504 -1.09 -10.25 -16.65
N ASN A 505 -0.23 -9.96 -15.69
CA ASN A 505 0.46 -8.68 -15.56
C ASN A 505 1.86 -8.70 -16.21
N GLY A 506 2.24 -9.78 -16.87
CA GLY A 506 3.55 -10.00 -17.49
C GLY A 506 3.71 -9.40 -18.89
N PHE A 507 4.89 -9.59 -19.48
CA PHE A 507 5.23 -9.11 -20.82
C PHE A 507 5.07 -10.17 -21.91
N LEU A 508 5.13 -11.46 -21.58
CA LEU A 508 5.26 -12.51 -22.62
C LEU A 508 3.98 -12.70 -23.44
N LEU A 509 2.83 -12.74 -22.76
CA LEU A 509 1.55 -13.06 -23.41
C LEU A 509 0.76 -11.80 -23.85
N ARG A 510 1.29 -10.60 -23.59
CA ARG A 510 0.66 -9.32 -23.94
C ARG A 510 1.26 -8.75 -25.23
N GLY A 511 0.45 -7.99 -25.97
CA GLY A 511 0.86 -7.37 -27.22
C GLY A 511 0.02 -6.16 -27.62
N GLN A 512 0.54 -5.37 -28.57
CA GLN A 512 -0.16 -4.20 -29.11
C GLN A 512 -1.21 -4.57 -30.17
N GLN A 513 -1.04 -5.72 -30.81
CA GLN A 513 -1.88 -6.17 -31.90
C GLN A 513 -2.85 -7.25 -31.44
N LYS A 514 -4.07 -7.21 -32.00
CA LYS A 514 -5.08 -8.25 -31.78
C LYS A 514 -4.66 -9.57 -32.40
N LYS A 515 -4.05 -9.56 -33.58
CA LYS A 515 -3.51 -10.78 -34.21
C LYS A 515 -2.15 -11.11 -33.60
N ALA A 516 -1.92 -12.39 -33.36
CA ALA A 516 -0.70 -12.92 -32.77
C ALA A 516 -0.34 -14.27 -33.39
N SER A 517 0.90 -14.69 -33.16
CA SER A 517 1.33 -16.06 -33.47
C SER A 517 2.14 -16.67 -32.34
N VAL A 518 2.09 -18.00 -32.27
CA VAL A 518 3.03 -18.81 -31.49
C VAL A 518 3.64 -19.90 -32.38
N VAL A 519 4.85 -20.34 -32.07
CA VAL A 519 5.43 -21.55 -32.66
C VAL A 519 5.34 -22.68 -31.64
N ILE A 520 4.67 -23.77 -32.03
CA ILE A 520 4.49 -24.98 -31.24
C ILE A 520 4.88 -26.16 -32.13
N ASN A 521 5.77 -27.04 -31.66
CA ASN A 521 6.26 -28.20 -32.43
C ASN A 521 6.74 -27.80 -33.85
N HIS A 522 7.51 -26.71 -33.93
CA HIS A 522 8.01 -26.12 -35.19
C HIS A 522 6.93 -25.68 -36.20
N LYS A 523 5.68 -25.51 -35.77
CA LYS A 523 4.58 -25.01 -36.60
C LYS A 523 4.08 -23.67 -36.07
N THR A 524 3.92 -22.70 -36.96
CA THR A 524 3.33 -21.40 -36.61
C THR A 524 1.81 -21.52 -36.53
N ILE A 525 1.26 -21.18 -35.37
CA ILE A 525 -0.18 -21.09 -35.11
C ILE A 525 -0.55 -19.62 -34.98
N TYR A 526 -1.51 -19.16 -35.79
CA TYR A 526 -2.04 -17.80 -35.73
C TYR A 526 -3.34 -17.79 -34.93
N TYR A 527 -3.52 -16.75 -34.10
CA TYR A 527 -4.72 -16.59 -33.27
C TYR A 527 -5.02 -15.12 -32.98
N GLU A 528 -6.18 -14.87 -32.39
CA GLU A 528 -6.56 -13.56 -31.89
C GLU A 528 -6.39 -13.47 -30.36
N ARG A 529 -5.66 -12.46 -29.92
CA ARG A 529 -5.63 -12.00 -28.54
C ARG A 529 -6.94 -11.28 -28.18
N ILE A 530 -7.27 -11.30 -26.90
CA ILE A 530 -8.43 -10.59 -26.33
C ILE A 530 -7.97 -9.31 -25.61
N PRO A 531 -8.81 -8.27 -25.51
CA PRO A 531 -8.46 -7.08 -24.75
C PRO A 531 -8.11 -7.43 -23.30
N ALA A 532 -6.92 -7.06 -22.83
CA ALA A 532 -6.39 -7.46 -21.52
C ALA A 532 -7.32 -7.06 -20.37
N ARG A 533 -7.97 -5.89 -20.48
CA ARG A 533 -8.95 -5.37 -19.51
C ARG A 533 -10.18 -6.26 -19.28
N LEU A 534 -10.45 -7.23 -20.16
CA LEU A 534 -11.59 -8.15 -20.05
C LEU A 534 -11.26 -9.40 -19.24
N ILE A 535 -9.99 -9.61 -18.85
CA ILE A 535 -9.60 -10.72 -18.01
C ILE A 535 -9.55 -10.23 -16.55
N PRO A 536 -10.34 -10.80 -15.64
CA PRO A 536 -10.29 -10.46 -14.22
C PRO A 536 -8.89 -10.65 -13.62
N GLY A 537 -8.41 -9.69 -12.84
CA GLY A 537 -7.03 -9.68 -12.32
C GLY A 537 -6.67 -10.80 -11.33
N ASN A 538 -7.64 -11.52 -10.79
CA ASN A 538 -7.41 -12.55 -9.77
C ASN A 538 -7.18 -13.96 -10.36
N PHE A 539 -7.22 -14.10 -11.69
CA PHE A 539 -7.08 -15.40 -12.36
C PHE A 539 -5.70 -16.05 -12.15
N ASP A 540 -4.64 -15.26 -11.94
CA ASP A 540 -3.28 -15.77 -11.69
C ASP A 540 -3.14 -16.48 -10.33
N PHE A 541 -3.98 -16.13 -9.34
CA PHE A 541 -3.95 -16.72 -7.99
C PHE A 541 -4.96 -17.87 -7.82
N MET A 542 -5.79 -18.10 -8.81
CA MET A 542 -6.72 -19.21 -8.86
C MET A 542 -6.04 -20.42 -9.52
N HIS A 543 -5.27 -21.18 -8.74
CA HIS A 543 -4.84 -22.50 -9.16
C HIS A 543 -6.00 -23.49 -9.03
N HIS A 544 -6.25 -24.23 -10.11
CA HIS A 544 -7.22 -25.32 -10.23
C HIS A 544 -8.70 -24.94 -10.01
N GLN A 545 -9.58 -25.67 -10.69
CA GLN A 545 -11.04 -25.51 -10.64
C GLN A 545 -11.67 -25.98 -9.32
N VAL A 546 -10.91 -26.14 -8.24
CA VAL A 546 -11.45 -26.63 -6.96
C VAL A 546 -12.34 -25.56 -6.36
N LYS A 547 -13.66 -25.76 -6.50
CA LYS A 547 -14.69 -24.83 -6.01
C LYS A 547 -14.86 -24.91 -4.50
N GLU A 548 -14.55 -26.06 -3.91
CA GLU A 548 -14.80 -26.38 -2.51
C GLU A 548 -13.61 -26.00 -1.62
N ALA A 549 -13.92 -25.60 -0.39
CA ALA A 549 -12.92 -25.25 0.62
C ALA A 549 -12.20 -26.48 1.18
N TYR A 550 -12.88 -27.62 1.21
CA TYR A 550 -12.35 -28.87 1.69
C TYR A 550 -13.13 -30.05 1.09
N LYS A 551 -12.47 -31.21 0.92
CA LYS A 551 -13.08 -32.46 0.44
C LYS A 551 -12.26 -33.67 0.87
N LEU A 552 -12.82 -34.87 0.72
CA LEU A 552 -12.03 -36.10 0.81
C LEU A 552 -11.42 -36.43 -0.56
N VAL A 553 -10.19 -36.92 -0.53
CA VAL A 553 -9.47 -37.51 -1.67
C VAL A 553 -8.94 -38.88 -1.24
N HIS A 554 -8.63 -39.74 -2.22
CA HIS A 554 -7.92 -41.02 -2.08
C HIS A 554 -7.98 -41.70 -0.69
N ASN A 555 -8.81 -42.74 -0.55
CA ASN A 555 -8.83 -43.60 0.64
C ASN A 555 -8.94 -42.84 1.99
N ASN A 556 -9.81 -41.84 2.06
CA ASN A 556 -10.12 -41.07 3.27
C ASN A 556 -8.99 -40.14 3.75
N ILE A 557 -8.39 -39.40 2.81
CA ILE A 557 -7.45 -38.29 3.08
C ILE A 557 -8.19 -36.96 2.92
N GLY A 558 -8.04 -36.06 3.89
CA GLY A 558 -8.63 -34.72 3.79
C GLY A 558 -7.80 -33.80 2.90
N TYR A 559 -8.45 -33.07 2.01
CA TYR A 559 -7.84 -32.02 1.19
C TYR A 559 -8.45 -30.67 1.57
N ILE A 560 -7.60 -29.66 1.78
CA ILE A 560 -7.99 -28.30 2.15
C ILE A 560 -7.44 -27.31 1.12
N ASN A 561 -8.33 -26.45 0.62
CA ASN A 561 -8.02 -25.35 -0.29
C ASN A 561 -8.10 -24.00 0.45
N PRO A 562 -6.96 -23.42 0.89
CA PRO A 562 -6.93 -22.15 1.62
C PRO A 562 -7.60 -20.97 0.91
N ALA A 563 -7.67 -20.96 -0.43
CA ALA A 563 -8.28 -19.87 -1.20
C ALA A 563 -9.82 -19.83 -1.11
N LYS A 564 -10.44 -20.87 -0.54
CA LYS A 564 -11.89 -20.99 -0.40
C LYS A 564 -12.35 -21.09 1.05
N LEU A 565 -11.41 -21.18 2.00
CA LEU A 565 -11.71 -21.25 3.43
C LEU A 565 -12.40 -19.96 3.92
N LYS A 566 -13.36 -20.14 4.82
CA LYS A 566 -14.01 -19.09 5.59
C LYS A 566 -13.76 -19.32 7.08
N GLY A 567 -13.85 -18.24 7.86
CA GLY A 567 -13.63 -18.32 9.32
C GLY A 567 -14.61 -19.24 10.06
N THR A 568 -15.79 -19.52 9.50
CA THR A 568 -16.80 -20.40 10.09
C THR A 568 -16.60 -21.88 9.77
N ASP A 569 -15.72 -22.23 8.83
CA ASP A 569 -15.61 -23.60 8.32
C ASP A 569 -14.92 -24.54 9.31
N LEU A 570 -14.17 -24.02 10.29
CA LEU A 570 -13.30 -24.83 11.16
C LEU A 570 -14.05 -25.94 11.88
N SER A 571 -15.21 -25.66 12.47
CA SER A 571 -15.97 -26.66 13.24
C SER A 571 -16.44 -27.82 12.35
N GLU A 572 -16.89 -27.51 11.14
CA GLU A 572 -17.31 -28.52 10.17
C GLU A 572 -16.12 -29.32 9.66
N ILE A 573 -15.03 -28.65 9.28
CA ILE A 573 -13.78 -29.29 8.82
C ILE A 573 -13.22 -30.23 9.89
N ARG A 574 -13.14 -29.78 11.15
CA ARG A 574 -12.64 -30.58 12.27
C ARG A 574 -13.44 -31.86 12.44
N ASN A 575 -14.77 -31.77 12.37
CA ASN A 575 -15.65 -32.93 12.48
C ASN A 575 -15.57 -33.84 11.25
N PHE A 576 -15.52 -33.25 10.06
CA PHE A 576 -15.49 -33.97 8.79
C PHE A 576 -14.19 -34.77 8.60
N PHE A 577 -13.07 -34.24 9.08
CA PHE A 577 -11.76 -34.87 8.95
C PHE A 577 -11.25 -35.57 10.22
N LYS A 578 -12.06 -35.73 11.28
CA LYS A 578 -11.59 -36.31 12.54
C LYS A 578 -10.96 -37.71 12.40
N ASP A 579 -11.47 -38.51 11.46
CA ASP A 579 -11.06 -39.90 11.24
C ASP A 579 -10.28 -40.09 9.92
N THR A 580 -9.81 -39.02 9.27
CA THR A 580 -9.02 -39.12 8.04
C THR A 580 -7.61 -39.64 8.30
N LYS A 581 -7.01 -40.33 7.32
CA LYS A 581 -5.64 -40.85 7.42
C LYS A 581 -4.58 -39.74 7.50
N GLY A 582 -4.88 -38.56 6.98
CA GLY A 582 -4.00 -37.42 6.93
C GLY A 582 -4.68 -36.24 6.24
N LEU A 583 -4.03 -35.08 6.26
CA LEU A 583 -4.51 -33.86 5.62
C LEU A 583 -3.51 -33.35 4.58
N VAL A 584 -4.02 -32.80 3.49
CA VAL A 584 -3.27 -32.05 2.50
C VAL A 584 -3.74 -30.60 2.52
N PHE A 585 -2.82 -29.66 2.77
CA PHE A 585 -3.03 -28.22 2.61
C PHE A 585 -2.35 -27.75 1.33
N ASP A 586 -3.13 -27.26 0.37
CA ASP A 586 -2.61 -26.83 -0.93
C ASP A 586 -2.39 -25.31 -0.98
N PHE A 587 -1.19 -24.87 -0.61
CA PHE A 587 -0.78 -23.47 -0.60
C PHE A 587 -0.20 -22.99 -1.93
N ARG A 588 -0.39 -23.74 -3.03
CA ARG A 588 -0.23 -23.22 -4.40
C ARG A 588 -1.31 -22.20 -4.75
N CYS A 589 -2.08 -21.70 -3.79
CA CYS A 589 -3.10 -20.68 -3.94
C CYS A 589 -2.93 -19.60 -2.87
N TYR A 590 -3.52 -18.43 -3.09
CA TYR A 590 -3.52 -17.37 -2.08
C TYR A 590 -4.67 -17.58 -1.08
N PRO A 591 -4.42 -17.65 0.24
CA PRO A 591 -5.45 -17.94 1.24
C PRO A 591 -6.48 -16.81 1.35
N SER A 592 -7.76 -17.15 1.45
CA SER A 592 -8.86 -16.18 1.67
C SER A 592 -9.10 -15.85 3.14
N PHE A 593 -8.58 -16.67 4.05
CA PHE A 593 -8.76 -16.55 5.49
C PHE A 593 -7.42 -16.75 6.21
N PHE A 594 -7.21 -16.04 7.32
CA PHE A 594 -5.97 -16.11 8.10
C PHE A 594 -6.04 -17.21 9.16
N THR A 595 -5.45 -18.37 8.86
CA THR A 595 -5.62 -19.61 9.65
C THR A 595 -4.64 -19.76 10.83
N VAL A 596 -3.61 -18.92 10.93
CA VAL A 596 -2.43 -19.11 11.78
C VAL A 596 -2.72 -19.47 13.24
N TYR A 597 -3.73 -18.86 13.85
CA TYR A 597 -4.09 -19.12 15.24
C TYR A 597 -5.23 -20.13 15.33
N VAL A 598 -6.33 -19.86 14.61
CA VAL A 598 -7.58 -20.62 14.67
C VAL A 598 -7.38 -22.10 14.31
N TYR A 599 -6.64 -22.39 13.24
CA TYR A 599 -6.37 -23.78 12.86
C TYR A 599 -5.22 -24.39 13.65
N ALA A 600 -4.26 -23.60 14.10
CA ALA A 600 -3.13 -24.12 14.88
C ALA A 600 -3.57 -24.72 16.22
N GLU A 601 -4.64 -24.22 16.84
CA GLU A 601 -5.22 -24.85 18.03
C GLU A 601 -5.68 -26.28 17.72
N TRP A 602 -6.41 -26.48 16.62
CA TRP A 602 -6.84 -27.82 16.21
C TRP A 602 -5.67 -28.71 15.75
N LEU A 603 -4.70 -28.14 15.03
CA LEU A 603 -3.68 -28.90 14.35
C LEU A 603 -2.40 -29.13 15.17
N LYS A 604 -2.19 -28.46 16.30
CA LYS A 604 -0.93 -28.55 17.05
C LYS A 604 -1.17 -28.98 18.50
N SER A 605 -0.34 -29.90 18.97
CA SER A 605 -0.33 -30.35 20.37
C SER A 605 0.57 -29.52 21.28
N GLN A 606 1.37 -28.62 20.70
CA GLN A 606 2.32 -27.78 21.42
C GLN A 606 2.38 -26.38 20.81
N LYS A 607 2.67 -25.40 21.65
CA LYS A 607 2.98 -24.04 21.22
C LYS A 607 4.42 -23.97 20.72
N ASN A 608 4.61 -23.68 19.42
CA ASN A 608 5.95 -23.59 18.81
C ASN A 608 6.22 -22.18 18.27
N GLU A 609 7.47 -21.72 18.40
CA GLU A 609 7.98 -20.58 17.63
C GLU A 609 8.04 -21.00 16.17
N PHE A 610 7.43 -20.24 15.27
CA PHE A 610 7.46 -20.56 13.84
C PHE A 610 8.19 -19.53 13.00
N LEU A 611 8.35 -18.29 13.49
CA LEU A 611 9.14 -17.26 12.85
C LEU A 611 9.61 -16.17 13.82
N ARG A 612 10.48 -15.32 13.30
CA ARG A 612 11.03 -14.11 13.91
C ARG A 612 10.83 -12.93 12.99
N ILE A 613 10.47 -11.78 13.57
CA ILE A 613 10.21 -10.53 12.84
C ILE A 613 11.33 -9.52 13.09
N THR A 614 11.81 -8.89 12.02
CA THR A 614 12.61 -7.67 12.09
C THR A 614 11.87 -6.48 11.47
N GLY A 615 12.20 -5.27 11.89
CA GLY A 615 11.61 -4.06 11.34
C GLY A 615 12.46 -2.83 11.55
N PRO A 616 12.16 -1.71 10.87
CA PRO A 616 12.99 -0.52 10.93
C PRO A 616 12.91 0.19 12.29
N SER A 617 14.02 0.81 12.68
CA SER A 617 14.10 1.65 13.87
C SER A 617 13.95 3.13 13.52
N LEU A 618 12.96 3.81 14.12
CA LEU A 618 12.86 5.27 14.02
C LEU A 618 13.84 6.00 14.95
N ASN A 619 14.27 5.36 16.05
CA ASN A 619 15.28 5.90 16.96
C ASN A 619 16.67 5.94 16.34
N ARG A 620 16.88 5.17 15.27
CA ARG A 620 18.13 5.09 14.56
C ARG A 620 17.86 4.74 13.09
N PRO A 621 17.37 5.70 12.30
CA PRO A 621 16.94 5.44 10.92
C PRO A 621 18.04 4.72 10.12
N GLY A 622 17.67 3.66 9.40
CA GLY A 622 18.64 2.79 8.72
C GLY A 622 19.04 1.56 9.51
N ALA A 623 18.82 1.53 10.83
CA ALA A 623 18.89 0.29 11.59
C ALA A 623 17.63 -0.55 11.38
N ILE A 624 17.81 -1.86 11.28
CA ILE A 624 16.73 -2.85 11.30
C ILE A 624 16.93 -3.68 12.56
N ASN A 625 15.91 -3.78 13.40
CA ASN A 625 16.00 -4.45 14.69
C ASN A 625 15.09 -5.69 14.71
N PHE A 626 15.52 -6.70 15.46
CA PHE A 626 14.66 -7.78 15.90
C PHE A 626 13.53 -7.23 16.78
N LEU A 627 12.29 -7.53 16.38
CA LEU A 627 11.10 -7.07 17.08
C LEU A 627 10.59 -8.14 18.05
N THR A 628 10.31 -9.35 17.56
CA THR A 628 9.78 -10.44 18.38
C THR A 628 9.87 -11.80 17.68
N GLY A 629 9.85 -12.87 18.47
CA GLY A 629 9.47 -14.21 18.01
C GLY A 629 7.95 -14.35 17.99
N VAL A 630 7.42 -15.19 17.08
CA VAL A 630 5.98 -15.43 16.93
C VAL A 630 5.68 -16.92 17.09
N TYR A 631 4.62 -17.20 17.84
CA TYR A 631 4.24 -18.54 18.29
C TYR A 631 2.78 -18.83 17.93
N ASN A 632 2.47 -20.10 17.64
CA ASN A 632 1.10 -20.58 17.49
C ASN A 632 0.94 -22.03 17.98
N GLY A 633 -0.31 -22.44 18.19
CA GLY A 633 -0.67 -23.72 18.82
C GLY A 633 -0.87 -23.59 20.34
N LEU A 634 -1.40 -24.66 20.93
CA LEU A 634 -1.65 -24.78 22.37
C LEU A 634 -1.02 -26.07 22.88
N ASP A 635 -0.62 -26.07 24.15
CA ASP A 635 -0.16 -27.29 24.82
C ASP A 635 -1.38 -28.14 25.20
N GLN A 636 -1.77 -29.06 24.32
CA GLN A 636 -2.97 -29.87 24.48
C GLN A 636 -2.91 -31.23 23.79
N ASN A 637 -3.73 -32.16 24.29
CA ASN A 637 -3.82 -33.51 23.73
C ASN A 637 -4.94 -33.66 22.70
N ASP A 638 -5.98 -32.83 22.73
CA ASP A 638 -7.10 -32.84 21.78
C ASP A 638 -6.77 -32.05 20.51
N CYS A 639 -5.88 -32.62 19.68
CA CYS A 639 -5.49 -32.07 18.39
C CYS A 639 -5.48 -33.15 17.32
N TYR A 640 -5.51 -32.75 16.04
CA TYR A 640 -5.35 -33.68 14.92
C TYR A 640 -3.98 -34.36 14.98
N LYS A 641 -3.94 -35.70 15.08
CA LYS A 641 -2.69 -36.44 15.31
C LYS A 641 -2.01 -36.92 14.03
N ASN A 642 -2.80 -37.19 13.00
CA ASN A 642 -2.30 -37.80 11.77
C ASN A 642 -1.47 -36.80 10.94
N LYS A 643 -0.74 -37.33 9.96
CA LYS A 643 0.19 -36.56 9.15
C LYS A 643 -0.49 -35.44 8.36
N ILE A 644 0.22 -34.32 8.21
CA ILE A 644 -0.20 -33.19 7.39
C ILE A 644 0.86 -32.92 6.33
N VAL A 645 0.46 -32.89 5.07
CA VAL A 645 1.32 -32.50 3.95
C VAL A 645 0.91 -31.13 3.44
N PHE A 646 1.89 -30.23 3.28
CA PHE A 646 1.70 -28.90 2.71
C PHE A 646 2.31 -28.86 1.30
N ILE A 647 1.54 -28.43 0.32
CA ILE A 647 2.01 -28.28 -1.07
C ILE A 647 2.29 -26.80 -1.34
N VAL A 648 3.48 -26.49 -1.84
CA VAL A 648 3.90 -25.12 -2.17
C VAL A 648 4.61 -25.03 -3.52
N ASN A 649 4.59 -23.86 -4.13
CA ASN A 649 5.34 -23.56 -5.36
C ASN A 649 5.62 -22.06 -5.47
N GLU A 650 6.14 -21.61 -6.61
CA GLU A 650 6.45 -20.20 -6.88
C GLU A 650 5.24 -19.26 -6.78
N THR A 651 4.00 -19.76 -6.72
CA THR A 651 2.79 -18.94 -6.50
C THR A 651 2.41 -18.82 -5.03
N THR A 652 2.96 -19.67 -4.16
CA THR A 652 2.95 -19.49 -2.70
C THR A 652 3.74 -18.24 -2.33
N GLN A 653 3.04 -17.18 -1.93
CA GLN A 653 3.61 -15.86 -1.66
C GLN A 653 2.99 -15.22 -0.41
N SER A 654 3.78 -14.44 0.33
CA SER A 654 3.29 -13.55 1.39
C SER A 654 2.47 -14.32 2.43
N SER A 655 1.17 -14.02 2.59
CA SER A 655 0.31 -14.73 3.56
C SER A 655 0.30 -16.25 3.37
N ALA A 656 0.44 -16.76 2.14
CA ALA A 656 0.54 -18.20 1.90
C ALA A 656 1.85 -18.78 2.46
N GLU A 657 2.95 -18.03 2.35
CA GLU A 657 4.24 -18.42 2.94
C GLU A 657 4.16 -18.40 4.47
N TYR A 658 3.66 -17.30 5.03
CA TYR A 658 3.48 -17.10 6.47
C TYR A 658 2.61 -18.20 7.11
N GLN A 659 1.47 -18.51 6.50
CA GLN A 659 0.55 -19.54 6.99
C GLN A 659 1.14 -20.95 6.86
N THR A 660 1.89 -21.22 5.79
CA THR A 660 2.61 -22.49 5.66
C THR A 660 3.65 -22.63 6.78
N MET A 661 4.47 -21.60 7.05
CA MET A 661 5.43 -21.62 8.17
C MET A 661 4.74 -21.88 9.51
N ALA A 662 3.64 -21.18 9.76
CA ALA A 662 2.87 -21.30 10.99
C ALA A 662 2.36 -22.72 11.22
N LEU A 663 1.69 -23.31 10.22
CA LEU A 663 1.04 -24.61 10.38
C LEU A 663 2.03 -25.79 10.27
N SER A 664 3.08 -25.67 9.45
CA SER A 664 4.11 -26.70 9.28
C SER A 664 5.14 -26.74 10.41
N SER A 665 5.12 -25.78 11.34
CA SER A 665 6.01 -25.77 12.51
C SER A 665 5.73 -26.89 13.53
N ARG A 666 4.71 -27.74 13.31
CA ARG A 666 4.38 -28.88 14.17
C ARG A 666 5.27 -30.09 13.88
N SER A 667 5.25 -31.08 14.79
CA SER A 667 5.79 -32.41 14.52
C SER A 667 4.82 -33.22 13.62
N ASN A 668 5.36 -34.15 12.83
CA ASN A 668 4.60 -34.97 11.87
C ASN A 668 3.89 -34.17 10.75
N SER A 669 4.58 -33.15 10.21
CA SER A 669 4.20 -32.50 8.96
C SER A 669 5.33 -32.54 7.94
N VAL A 670 4.96 -32.46 6.66
CA VAL A 670 5.90 -32.47 5.53
C VAL A 670 5.53 -31.33 4.58
N VAL A 671 6.49 -30.49 4.20
CA VAL A 671 6.32 -29.47 3.16
C VAL A 671 6.94 -30.00 1.86
N ILE A 672 6.15 -30.08 0.80
CA ILE A 672 6.58 -30.55 -0.53
C ILE A 672 6.35 -29.51 -1.61
N GLY A 673 7.11 -29.61 -2.70
CA GLY A 673 6.89 -28.81 -3.91
C GLY A 673 8.14 -28.07 -4.39
N SER A 674 7.97 -26.86 -4.93
CA SER A 674 9.04 -26.07 -5.55
C SER A 674 9.33 -24.77 -4.77
N THR A 675 10.36 -24.03 -5.19
CA THR A 675 10.74 -22.76 -4.57
C THR A 675 9.58 -21.77 -4.57
N THR A 676 9.20 -21.29 -3.38
CA THR A 676 8.15 -20.28 -3.20
C THR A 676 8.58 -18.89 -3.63
N ALA A 677 7.65 -17.93 -3.61
CA ALA A 677 7.93 -16.57 -4.06
C ALA A 677 9.06 -15.89 -3.28
N GLY A 678 9.34 -16.31 -2.04
CA GLY A 678 10.36 -15.75 -1.19
C GLY A 678 10.10 -14.27 -0.92
N ALA A 679 8.85 -13.93 -0.63
CA ALA A 679 8.38 -12.57 -0.39
C ALA A 679 7.38 -12.59 0.77
N ASP A 680 7.87 -12.91 1.95
CA ASP A 680 7.11 -12.87 3.19
C ASP A 680 7.34 -11.54 3.93
N GLY A 681 6.32 -11.11 4.66
CA GLY A 681 6.27 -9.84 5.39
C GLY A 681 5.13 -8.94 4.96
N ASP A 682 4.59 -8.19 5.92
CA ASP A 682 3.55 -7.18 5.67
C ASP A 682 4.07 -6.12 4.70
N ILE A 683 3.22 -5.64 3.81
CA ILE A 683 3.59 -4.64 2.80
C ILE A 683 3.63 -3.21 3.35
N SER A 684 4.51 -2.38 2.81
CA SER A 684 4.54 -0.93 3.00
C SER A 684 4.39 -0.24 1.66
N LYS A 685 3.59 0.84 1.64
CA LYS A 685 3.26 1.57 0.43
C LYS A 685 4.27 2.69 0.15
N ILE A 686 4.68 2.82 -1.11
CA ILE A 686 5.46 3.96 -1.59
C ILE A 686 4.74 4.56 -2.81
N ILE A 687 4.63 5.89 -2.85
CA ILE A 687 4.24 6.61 -4.06
C ILE A 687 5.36 7.57 -4.45
N LEU A 688 5.87 7.40 -5.66
CA LEU A 688 6.88 8.28 -6.25
C LEU A 688 6.21 9.34 -7.15
N PRO A 689 6.86 10.50 -7.38
CA PRO A 689 6.39 11.52 -8.30
C PRO A 689 5.85 10.98 -9.64
N GLY A 690 4.80 11.58 -10.17
CA GLY A 690 4.05 11.05 -11.31
C GLY A 690 3.08 9.93 -10.93
N ASN A 691 2.73 9.85 -9.65
CA ASN A 691 1.83 8.85 -9.07
C ASN A 691 2.23 7.39 -9.39
N ILE A 692 3.53 7.10 -9.36
CA ILE A 692 4.04 5.74 -9.49
C ILE A 692 3.86 5.04 -8.15
N TYR A 693 2.81 4.22 -8.05
CA TYR A 693 2.48 3.44 -6.86
C TYR A 693 3.24 2.11 -6.85
N THR A 694 3.94 1.84 -5.75
CA THR A 694 4.67 0.61 -5.50
C THR A 694 4.54 0.18 -4.05
N LEU A 695 5.01 -1.03 -3.75
CA LEU A 695 5.03 -1.61 -2.42
C LEU A 695 6.44 -2.15 -2.12
N ILE A 696 6.72 -2.43 -0.86
CA ILE A 696 7.85 -3.22 -0.40
C ILE A 696 7.40 -4.13 0.73
N SER A 697 8.07 -5.25 0.97
CA SER A 697 8.03 -5.93 2.26
C SER A 697 8.54 -4.96 3.33
N GLY A 698 7.66 -4.60 4.26
CA GLY A 698 7.92 -3.66 5.35
C GLY A 698 8.50 -4.30 6.61
N LEU A 699 8.32 -5.60 6.77
CA LEU A 699 8.86 -6.39 7.88
C LEU A 699 9.71 -7.54 7.34
N GLY A 700 10.78 -7.85 8.07
CA GLY A 700 11.64 -8.99 7.77
C GLY A 700 11.11 -10.24 8.46
N ILE A 701 10.95 -11.34 7.72
CA ILE A 701 10.47 -12.63 8.23
C ILE A 701 11.58 -13.66 8.11
N TYR A 702 11.91 -14.27 9.24
CA TYR A 702 12.97 -15.24 9.38
C TYR A 702 12.45 -16.49 10.09
N TYR A 703 13.01 -17.65 9.75
CA TYR A 703 12.83 -18.84 10.59
C TYR A 703 13.45 -18.62 11.98
N PRO A 704 13.04 -19.41 13.01
CA PRO A 704 13.61 -19.30 14.35
C PRO A 704 15.13 -19.50 14.41
N ASP A 705 15.71 -20.21 13.44
CA ASP A 705 17.16 -20.39 13.29
C ASP A 705 17.88 -19.19 12.63
N GLY A 706 17.14 -18.13 12.28
CA GLY A 706 17.64 -16.90 11.68
C GLY A 706 17.78 -16.93 10.16
N LYS A 707 17.39 -18.02 9.48
CA LYS A 707 17.39 -18.06 8.00
C LYS A 707 16.26 -17.22 7.44
N ALA A 708 16.57 -16.40 6.43
CA ALA A 708 15.59 -15.58 5.72
C ALA A 708 14.73 -16.43 4.78
N THR A 709 13.46 -16.06 4.65
CA THR A 709 12.59 -16.56 3.56
C THR A 709 12.70 -15.68 2.32
N GLN A 710 12.99 -14.39 2.47
CA GLN A 710 13.14 -13.47 1.35
C GLN A 710 14.21 -13.98 0.36
N ARG A 711 13.87 -13.97 -0.94
CA ARG A 711 14.68 -14.49 -2.07
C ARG A 711 14.93 -15.99 -2.11
N VAL A 712 14.85 -16.70 -0.99
CA VAL A 712 15.13 -18.14 -0.93
C VAL A 712 13.84 -18.98 -1.03
N GLY A 713 12.74 -18.44 -0.50
CA GLY A 713 11.49 -19.15 -0.30
C GLY A 713 11.49 -20.04 0.94
N LEU A 714 10.40 -20.76 1.15
CA LEU A 714 10.22 -21.65 2.29
C LEU A 714 11.16 -22.87 2.22
N LYS A 715 11.55 -23.35 3.40
CA LYS A 715 12.16 -24.67 3.56
C LYS A 715 11.16 -25.75 3.10
N ARG A 716 11.66 -26.71 2.32
CA ARG A 716 10.91 -27.86 1.83
C ARG A 716 11.60 -29.13 2.28
N ASP A 717 10.81 -30.14 2.64
CA ASP A 717 11.31 -31.46 3.00
C ASP A 717 11.52 -32.32 1.76
N ILE A 718 10.66 -32.19 0.74
CA ILE A 718 10.77 -32.89 -0.54
C ILE A 718 10.58 -31.87 -1.67
N THR A 719 11.55 -31.80 -2.59
CA THR A 719 11.42 -30.98 -3.79
C THR A 719 10.78 -31.80 -4.91
N ILE A 720 9.68 -31.29 -5.47
CA ILE A 720 8.96 -31.89 -6.60
C ILE A 720 8.32 -30.76 -7.43
N THR A 721 8.35 -30.89 -8.75
CA THR A 721 7.77 -29.95 -9.70
C THR A 721 6.86 -30.70 -10.67
N PRO A 722 5.82 -30.05 -11.23
CA PRO A 722 5.04 -30.65 -12.31
C PRO A 722 5.92 -31.00 -13.50
N THR A 723 5.55 -32.04 -14.25
CA THR A 723 6.20 -32.39 -15.52
C THR A 723 5.32 -31.98 -16.69
N ILE A 724 5.92 -31.75 -17.87
CA ILE A 724 5.14 -31.48 -19.09
C ILE A 724 4.21 -32.66 -19.41
N THR A 725 4.68 -33.88 -19.15
CA THR A 725 3.88 -35.10 -19.32
C THR A 725 2.69 -35.14 -18.37
N GLY A 726 2.88 -34.79 -17.09
CA GLY A 726 1.80 -34.70 -16.11
C GLY A 726 0.73 -33.70 -16.53
N ILE A 727 1.14 -32.50 -16.96
CA ILE A 727 0.22 -31.48 -17.48
C ILE A 727 -0.58 -32.00 -18.69
N LYS A 728 0.06 -32.67 -19.65
CA LYS A 728 -0.62 -33.28 -20.81
C LYS A 728 -1.65 -34.33 -20.40
N ASN A 729 -1.35 -35.08 -19.34
CA ASN A 729 -2.20 -36.16 -18.83
C ASN A 729 -3.25 -35.68 -17.81
N GLY A 730 -3.27 -34.39 -17.46
CA GLY A 730 -4.13 -33.86 -16.40
C GLY A 730 -3.78 -34.41 -15.01
N GLN A 731 -2.53 -34.82 -14.81
CA GLN A 731 -2.04 -35.37 -13.54
C GLN A 731 -1.46 -34.25 -12.67
N ASP A 732 -1.79 -34.29 -11.38
CA ASP A 732 -1.20 -33.40 -10.36
C ASP A 732 -0.19 -34.19 -9.54
N GLU A 733 1.08 -34.24 -10.00
CA GLU A 733 2.11 -35.06 -9.36
C GLU A 733 2.41 -34.63 -7.92
N LEU A 734 2.13 -33.38 -7.57
CA LEU A 734 2.33 -32.88 -6.20
C LEU A 734 1.23 -33.40 -5.27
N LEU A 735 -0.03 -33.40 -5.73
CA LEU A 735 -1.12 -34.00 -4.96
C LEU A 735 -0.96 -35.52 -4.83
N ASP A 736 -0.59 -36.20 -5.92
CA ASP A 736 -0.30 -37.63 -5.90
C ASP A 736 0.80 -37.95 -4.88
N LYS A 737 1.88 -37.15 -4.86
CA LYS A 737 2.97 -37.34 -3.91
C LYS A 737 2.52 -37.07 -2.46
N ALA A 738 1.67 -36.06 -2.24
CA ALA A 738 1.13 -35.79 -0.91
C ALA A 738 0.27 -36.96 -0.39
N VAL A 739 -0.56 -37.55 -1.25
CA VAL A 739 -1.35 -38.74 -0.96
C VAL A 739 -0.44 -39.93 -0.64
N GLU A 740 0.57 -40.20 -1.48
CA GLU A 740 1.54 -41.29 -1.29
C GLU A 740 2.24 -41.20 0.08
N ILE A 741 2.66 -39.99 0.49
CA ILE A 741 3.33 -39.76 1.78
C ILE A 741 2.40 -40.08 2.97
N ILE A 742 1.11 -39.79 2.86
CA ILE A 742 0.12 -40.05 3.90
C ILE A 742 -0.22 -41.55 3.95
N GLU A 743 -0.35 -42.22 2.80
CA GLU A 743 -0.67 -43.64 2.76
C GLU A 743 0.48 -44.54 3.25
N ASN A 744 1.73 -44.11 3.05
CA ASN A 744 2.91 -44.82 3.50
C ASN A 744 3.31 -44.51 4.96
N ASP A 745 2.61 -43.59 5.62
CA ASP A 745 2.77 -43.34 7.05
C ASP A 745 2.12 -44.49 7.84
N LYS A 746 2.93 -45.36 8.44
CA LYS A 746 2.47 -46.52 9.21
C LYS A 746 2.22 -46.19 10.67
#